data_AF-A0A7D8YQC2-F1
#
_entry.id   AF-A0A7D8YQC2-F1
#
_cell.length_a   1.000
_cell.length_b   1.000
_cell.length_c   1.000
_cell.angle_alpha   90.00
_cell.angle_beta   90.00
_cell.angle_gamma   90.00
#
_symmetry.space_group_name_H-M   'P 1'
#
loop_
_entity.id
_entity.type
_entity.pdbx_description
1 polymer ?
#
loop_
_entity_poly.entity_id
_entity_poly.type
_entity_poly.pdbx_seq_one_letter_code
_entity_poly.pdbx_strand_id
1 'polypeptide(L)'
;MRLPAGYECVAIDGAGAGASVRLCALWRREPGADGARLVTLRTLIDGRVLLGCLCDHAGAVVEWVELFVQSAGAAMSLPDGGAMTNATLEARWQGLRRALAGGDDRGVISTAFESAYTSPVFIDASGRGVRPTIDGVDLTLCTDDAVLAARGLATWGGSLHRYLWLAERGADGGFVSLTPGAPGDAPALASLGAPFDGQGSGVNPEGGLVLVRRHVPGDFERYAAFLGEEHWGDRQPTRSVVGLDGRASDDREAPGDDDGFDSGGLFLGRHGRHGRVVEVFHLKLRLIAGALEAVHGFVRASGRPVLRLGPESFAVGFGQAAPGLPRWWTARVALTDGGDAYELPLGASGERAFASPSFGGGGVYRPDVGGQSGEGVGEVRIRGVSRENGQAVLEGTLSASALPTLRSSGLIWLRLATGDRSTMVYARPAPGEELTAGEVRFRSLALVEASTQGLSEGAVFREAAFRVMPALGAACDLHALGVLAAKTLLVGGGRTLGAVLDELRSLASAAGSAPGGGALHERIVGVVGADSRWAESLGPQGLTEVGVSSDEAFDLVPPELWWKVVAWVVRMFPGSCPSSFAKDAGDAPPGGQASVFESPRAEMRALLTLTRSLIVIDWRQNREVARAIRSFAAGG
;
A
#
# COMPACT_ATOMS: atom_id res chain seq x y z
N MET A 1 21.52 20.63 -2.29
CA MET A 1 21.88 19.29 -1.74
C MET A 1 23.07 18.76 -2.54
N ARG A 2 23.91 17.87 -2.00
CA ARG A 2 25.05 17.31 -2.76
C ARG A 2 24.64 16.01 -3.46
N LEU A 3 25.05 15.86 -4.71
CA LEU A 3 24.92 14.62 -5.46
C LEU A 3 25.91 13.58 -4.90
N PRO A 4 25.49 12.33 -4.62
CA PRO A 4 26.41 11.30 -4.16
C PRO A 4 27.48 10.98 -5.22
N ALA A 5 28.68 10.62 -4.78
CA ALA A 5 29.76 10.24 -5.69
C ALA A 5 29.36 9.04 -6.56
N GLY A 6 29.69 9.09 -7.86
CA GLY A 6 29.36 8.04 -8.83
C GLY A 6 27.97 8.17 -9.47
N TYR A 7 27.20 9.19 -9.12
CA TYR A 7 25.88 9.46 -9.68
C TYR A 7 25.87 10.71 -10.56
N GLU A 8 24.92 10.75 -11.49
CA GLU A 8 24.61 11.87 -12.37
C GLU A 8 23.11 12.14 -12.43
N CYS A 9 22.76 13.41 -12.63
CA CYS A 9 21.39 13.85 -12.85
C CYS A 9 21.16 13.97 -14.37
N VAL A 10 20.34 13.07 -14.92
CA VAL A 10 20.05 13.08 -16.36
C VAL A 10 18.66 13.66 -16.59
N ALA A 11 18.58 14.76 -17.34
CA ALA A 11 17.31 15.41 -17.65
C ALA A 11 16.40 14.47 -18.45
N ILE A 12 15.14 14.39 -18.02
CA ILE A 12 14.11 13.53 -18.65
C ILE A 12 13.00 14.36 -19.27
N ASP A 13 12.86 15.62 -18.85
CA ASP A 13 12.07 16.60 -19.56
C ASP A 13 12.79 16.97 -20.86
N GLY A 14 12.04 17.12 -21.96
CA GLY A 14 12.59 17.68 -23.21
C GLY A 14 12.97 19.16 -23.09
N ALA A 15 12.92 19.72 -21.88
CA ALA A 15 13.29 21.09 -21.61
C ALA A 15 14.79 21.23 -21.88
N GLY A 16 15.14 22.06 -22.86
CA GLY A 16 16.55 22.32 -23.18
C GLY A 16 17.30 22.91 -21.99
N ALA A 17 18.62 23.07 -22.16
CA ALA A 17 19.52 23.59 -21.12
C ALA A 17 19.15 24.98 -20.55
N GLY A 18 18.18 25.69 -21.13
CA GLY A 18 17.70 26.99 -20.68
C GLY A 18 16.59 26.97 -19.61
N ALA A 19 16.08 25.81 -19.21
CA ALA A 19 15.06 25.74 -18.15
C ALA A 19 15.65 26.07 -16.76
N SER A 20 14.96 26.93 -15.98
CA SER A 20 15.41 27.31 -14.63
C SER A 20 15.46 26.12 -13.66
N VAL A 21 14.58 25.14 -13.86
CA VAL A 21 14.52 23.88 -13.12
C VAL A 21 14.28 22.76 -14.11
N ARG A 22 15.02 21.65 -13.95
CA ARG A 22 14.94 20.45 -14.78
C ARG A 22 14.55 19.24 -13.94
N LEU A 23 13.61 18.46 -14.44
CA LEU A 23 13.27 17.15 -13.89
C LEU A 23 14.28 16.12 -14.38
N CYS A 24 15.00 15.50 -13.46
CA CYS A 24 16.07 14.56 -13.77
C CYS A 24 15.81 13.18 -13.13
N ALA A 25 16.22 12.11 -13.81
CA ALA A 25 16.39 10.80 -13.20
C ALA A 25 17.80 10.67 -12.62
N LEU A 26 17.92 9.96 -11.49
CA LEU A 26 19.22 9.67 -10.90
C LEU A 26 19.83 8.44 -11.57
N TRP A 27 21.02 8.60 -12.16
CA TRP A 27 21.70 7.57 -12.94
C TRP A 27 23.10 7.29 -12.39
N ARG A 28 23.51 6.02 -12.39
CA ARG A 28 24.84 5.58 -11.95
C ARG A 28 25.80 5.52 -13.13
N ARG A 29 27.00 6.09 -12.93
CA ARG A 29 28.11 5.98 -13.89
C ARG A 29 28.62 4.55 -14.07
N GLU A 30 28.45 3.72 -13.04
CA GLU A 30 28.72 2.29 -13.08
C GLU A 30 27.45 1.52 -12.72
N PRO A 31 27.15 0.39 -13.39
CA PRO A 31 26.01 -0.44 -13.03
C PRO A 31 26.05 -0.87 -11.57
N GLY A 32 24.88 -0.97 -10.94
CA GLY A 32 24.75 -1.59 -9.62
C GLY A 32 25.07 -3.09 -9.64
N ALA A 33 25.01 -3.72 -8.47
CA ALA A 33 25.16 -5.17 -8.33
C ALA A 33 24.09 -5.97 -9.10
N ASP A 34 22.92 -5.35 -9.32
CA ASP A 34 21.82 -5.85 -10.14
C ASP A 34 21.98 -5.55 -11.64
N GLY A 35 23.08 -4.90 -12.04
CA GLY A 35 23.32 -4.42 -13.40
C GLY A 35 22.53 -3.17 -13.79
N ALA A 36 21.65 -2.68 -12.91
CA ALA A 36 20.84 -1.49 -13.20
C ALA A 36 21.65 -0.21 -12.92
N ARG A 37 21.54 0.76 -13.83
CA ARG A 37 22.13 2.10 -13.64
C ARG A 37 21.12 3.10 -13.08
N LEU A 38 19.83 2.89 -13.32
CA LEU A 38 18.78 3.67 -12.68
C LEU A 38 18.55 3.18 -11.25
N VAL A 39 18.25 4.11 -10.34
CA VAL A 39 17.90 3.75 -8.96
C VAL A 39 16.39 3.50 -8.89
N THR A 40 15.99 2.24 -9.02
CA THR A 40 14.61 1.81 -8.81
C THR A 40 14.32 1.74 -7.32
N LEU A 41 13.34 2.50 -6.85
CA LEU A 41 12.87 2.47 -5.47
C LEU A 41 11.87 1.33 -5.26
N ARG A 42 10.94 1.15 -6.20
CA ARG A 42 9.82 0.20 -6.09
C ARG A 42 9.37 -0.28 -7.48
N THR A 43 8.79 -1.48 -7.54
CA THR A 43 8.07 -2.00 -8.72
C THR A 43 6.61 -2.17 -8.35
N LEU A 44 5.71 -1.66 -9.20
CA LEU A 44 4.27 -1.71 -9.04
C LEU A 44 3.67 -2.62 -10.12
N ILE A 45 2.40 -2.98 -9.97
CA ILE A 45 1.67 -3.76 -10.98
C ILE A 45 1.42 -2.95 -12.28
N ASP A 46 1.33 -1.63 -12.16
CA ASP A 46 1.02 -0.67 -13.21
C ASP A 46 2.18 0.29 -13.51
N GLY A 47 3.39 -0.01 -13.00
CA GLY A 47 4.53 0.86 -13.19
C GLY A 47 5.74 0.53 -12.32
N ARG A 48 6.61 1.51 -12.17
CA ARG A 48 7.75 1.47 -11.24
C ARG A 48 8.02 2.86 -10.71
N VAL A 49 8.74 2.94 -9.60
CA VAL A 49 9.14 4.19 -8.98
C VAL A 49 10.65 4.30 -9.07
N LEU A 50 11.14 5.33 -9.73
CA LEU A 50 12.56 5.66 -9.82
C LEU A 50 12.89 6.81 -8.88
N LEU A 51 14.12 6.86 -8.40
CA LEU A 51 14.65 8.04 -7.73
C LEU A 51 15.05 9.07 -8.79
N GLY A 52 14.55 10.29 -8.64
CA GLY A 52 14.89 11.44 -9.45
C GLY A 52 15.22 12.66 -8.59
N CYS A 53 15.45 13.79 -9.25
CA CYS A 53 15.66 15.07 -8.59
C CYS A 53 15.20 16.23 -9.46
N LEU A 54 14.94 17.37 -8.81
CA LEU A 54 14.87 18.66 -9.47
C LEU A 54 16.26 19.30 -9.41
N CYS A 55 16.79 19.67 -10.57
CA CYS A 55 18.07 20.39 -10.67
C CYS A 55 17.84 21.81 -11.15
N ASP A 56 18.59 22.76 -10.63
CA ASP A 56 18.60 24.12 -11.19
C ASP A 56 19.41 24.20 -12.50
N HIS A 57 19.49 25.40 -13.07
CA HIS A 57 20.28 25.69 -14.27
C HIS A 57 21.78 25.39 -14.10
N ALA A 58 22.31 25.46 -12.87
CA ALA A 58 23.71 25.14 -12.55
C ALA A 58 23.94 23.62 -12.35
N GLY A 59 22.87 22.83 -12.38
CA GLY A 59 22.93 21.38 -12.14
C GLY A 59 22.98 21.00 -10.65
N ALA A 60 22.71 21.95 -9.74
CA ALA A 60 22.63 21.66 -8.32
C ALA A 60 21.27 21.02 -7.99
N VAL A 61 21.28 19.98 -7.17
CA VAL A 61 20.05 19.32 -6.70
C VAL A 61 19.33 20.25 -5.72
N VAL A 62 18.13 20.66 -6.13
CA VAL A 62 17.18 21.47 -5.36
C VAL A 62 16.32 20.58 -4.47
N GLU A 63 15.81 19.47 -5.01
CA GLU A 63 14.86 18.60 -4.33
C GLU A 63 15.01 17.15 -4.83
N TRP A 64 14.87 16.17 -3.94
CA TRP A 64 14.78 14.76 -4.31
C TRP A 64 13.33 14.39 -4.60
N VAL A 65 13.11 13.63 -5.68
CA VAL A 65 11.77 13.24 -6.10
C VAL A 65 11.68 11.75 -6.39
N GLU A 66 10.47 11.20 -6.26
CA GLU A 66 10.07 9.91 -6.77
C GLU A 66 9.40 10.12 -8.13
N LEU A 67 9.88 9.40 -9.13
CA LEU A 67 9.32 9.36 -10.48
C LEU A 67 8.51 8.07 -10.62
N PHE A 68 7.20 8.16 -10.48
CA PHE A 68 6.31 7.05 -10.78
C PHE A 68 6.16 7.01 -12.30
N VAL A 69 6.56 5.90 -12.92
CA VAL A 69 6.50 5.71 -14.38
C VAL A 69 5.53 4.57 -14.68
N GLN A 70 4.46 4.87 -15.42
CA GLN A 70 3.44 3.89 -15.79
C GLN A 70 3.97 2.88 -16.81
N SER A 71 3.79 1.59 -16.55
CA SER A 71 4.24 0.49 -17.41
C SER A 71 3.23 -0.66 -17.40
N ALA A 72 3.08 -1.32 -18.53
CA ALA A 72 2.25 -2.50 -18.74
C ALA A 72 3.00 -3.81 -18.45
N GLY A 73 4.34 -3.80 -18.35
CA GLY A 73 5.13 -5.04 -18.26
C GLY A 73 4.70 -5.98 -17.12
N ALA A 74 4.50 -5.46 -15.91
CA ALA A 74 4.03 -6.26 -14.78
C ALA A 74 2.58 -6.73 -14.95
N ALA A 75 1.71 -5.88 -15.52
CA ALA A 75 0.32 -6.20 -15.82
C ALA A 75 0.18 -7.34 -16.85
N MET A 76 1.08 -7.41 -17.84
CA MET A 76 1.08 -8.46 -18.87
C MET A 76 1.42 -9.84 -18.31
N SER A 77 2.05 -9.90 -17.14
CA SER A 77 2.41 -11.16 -16.47
C SER A 77 1.32 -11.68 -15.53
N LEU A 78 0.17 -10.99 -15.44
CA LEU A 78 -0.92 -11.42 -14.59
C LEU A 78 -1.61 -12.67 -15.15
N PRO A 79 -1.97 -13.63 -14.29
CA PRO A 79 -2.60 -14.88 -14.71
C PRO A 79 -3.97 -14.67 -15.37
N ASP A 80 -4.66 -13.57 -15.02
CA ASP A 80 -5.98 -13.23 -15.54
C ASP A 80 -5.83 -12.26 -16.74
N GLY A 81 -5.21 -12.74 -17.83
CA GLY A 81 -4.76 -11.97 -19.01
C GLY A 81 -5.79 -11.09 -19.76
N GLY A 82 -6.99 -10.87 -19.22
CA GLY A 82 -7.97 -9.89 -19.69
C GLY A 82 -8.45 -8.90 -18.61
N ALA A 83 -7.91 -8.95 -17.39
CA ALA A 83 -8.30 -8.05 -16.30
C ALA A 83 -7.72 -6.63 -16.47
N MET A 84 -6.62 -6.48 -17.22
CA MET A 84 -5.98 -5.19 -17.43
C MET A 84 -5.78 -4.87 -18.91
N THR A 85 -6.10 -3.64 -19.26
CA THR A 85 -5.82 -2.97 -20.54
C THR A 85 -5.17 -1.60 -20.26
N ASN A 86 -4.65 -0.92 -21.28
CA ASN A 86 -4.13 0.44 -21.08
C ASN A 86 -5.20 1.39 -20.54
N ALA A 87 -6.47 1.25 -20.94
CA ALA A 87 -7.57 2.03 -20.38
C ALA A 87 -7.73 1.80 -18.87
N THR A 88 -7.65 0.54 -18.41
CA THR A 88 -7.69 0.26 -16.97
C THR A 88 -6.44 0.78 -16.25
N LEU A 89 -5.25 0.68 -16.87
CA LEU A 89 -4.01 1.22 -16.30
C LEU A 89 -4.09 2.74 -16.15
N GLU A 90 -4.68 3.44 -17.12
CA GLU A 90 -4.89 4.89 -17.05
C GLU A 90 -5.90 5.25 -15.96
N ALA A 91 -7.03 4.55 -15.87
CA ALA A 91 -8.00 4.77 -14.80
C ALA A 91 -7.38 4.57 -13.40
N ARG A 92 -6.57 3.52 -13.23
CA ARG A 92 -5.80 3.26 -12.01
C ARG A 92 -4.78 4.36 -11.72
N TRP A 93 -4.08 4.82 -12.74
CA TRP A 93 -3.09 5.90 -12.63
C TRP A 93 -3.72 7.21 -12.17
N GLN A 94 -4.88 7.57 -12.75
CA GLN A 94 -5.63 8.74 -12.31
C GLN A 94 -6.15 8.58 -10.88
N GLY A 95 -6.54 7.36 -10.47
CA GLY A 95 -6.86 7.03 -9.08
C GLY A 95 -5.68 7.24 -8.14
N LEU A 96 -4.48 6.77 -8.53
CA LEU A 96 -3.23 6.98 -7.79
C LEU A 96 -2.89 8.47 -7.68
N ARG A 97 -2.98 9.22 -8.78
CA ARG A 97 -2.75 10.67 -8.79
C ARG A 97 -3.67 11.39 -7.80
N ARG A 98 -4.99 11.11 -7.84
CA ARG A 98 -5.97 11.69 -6.90
C ARG A 98 -5.64 11.33 -5.45
N ALA A 99 -5.31 10.08 -5.19
CA ALA A 99 -4.96 9.60 -3.86
C ALA A 99 -3.70 10.28 -3.29
N LEU A 100 -2.66 10.42 -4.11
CA LEU A 100 -1.42 11.07 -3.70
C LEU A 100 -1.58 12.60 -3.56
N ALA A 101 -2.43 13.23 -4.36
CA ALA A 101 -2.69 14.67 -4.27
C ALA A 101 -3.53 15.06 -3.04
N GLY A 102 -4.42 14.19 -2.56
CA GLY A 102 -5.35 14.50 -1.45
C GLY A 102 -4.80 14.28 -0.04
N GLY A 103 -3.67 13.59 0.13
CA GLY A 103 -3.15 13.17 1.44
C GLY A 103 -2.15 14.13 2.08
N ASP A 104 -1.43 14.92 1.28
CA ASP A 104 -0.44 15.90 1.74
C ASP A 104 -0.24 16.96 0.63
N ASP A 105 -0.62 18.21 0.90
CA ASP A 105 -0.51 19.35 -0.03
C ASP A 105 0.92 19.57 -0.58
N ARG A 106 1.91 18.87 -0.02
CA ARG A 106 3.33 19.00 -0.35
C ARG A 106 3.91 17.83 -1.13
N GLY A 107 3.10 16.81 -1.42
CA GLY A 107 3.56 15.54 -1.99
C GLY A 107 3.80 15.56 -3.49
N VAL A 108 2.79 15.90 -4.30
CA VAL A 108 2.84 15.79 -5.77
C VAL A 108 3.30 17.10 -6.39
N ILE A 109 4.29 17.03 -7.29
CA ILE A 109 4.73 18.14 -8.11
C ILE A 109 3.97 18.03 -9.43
N SER A 110 3.12 19.02 -9.71
CA SER A 110 2.36 19.02 -10.97
C SER A 110 3.27 19.31 -12.15
N THR A 111 3.12 18.50 -13.19
CA THR A 111 3.82 18.61 -14.48
C THR A 111 2.80 18.49 -15.61
N ALA A 112 3.24 18.32 -16.86
CA ALA A 112 2.34 17.89 -17.93
C ALA A 112 2.25 16.35 -18.01
N PHE A 113 3.24 15.64 -17.46
CA PHE A 113 3.46 14.22 -17.70
C PHE A 113 2.46 13.31 -16.98
N GLU A 114 1.73 13.83 -15.99
CA GLU A 114 0.68 13.10 -15.30
C GLU A 114 -0.63 12.96 -16.09
N SER A 115 -0.78 13.75 -17.17
CA SER A 115 -1.98 13.78 -18.01
C SER A 115 -1.69 13.74 -19.51
N ALA A 116 -0.43 13.91 -19.92
CA ALA A 116 -0.01 13.80 -21.30
C ALA A 116 1.06 12.72 -21.42
N TYR A 117 0.86 11.78 -22.34
CA TYR A 117 1.85 10.76 -22.67
C TYR A 117 3.14 11.42 -23.16
N THR A 118 4.27 10.91 -22.69
CA THR A 118 5.59 11.41 -23.09
C THR A 118 6.23 10.41 -24.04
N SER A 119 6.98 10.90 -25.04
CA SER A 119 7.79 10.01 -25.85
C SER A 119 8.78 9.25 -24.96
N PRO A 120 9.06 7.98 -25.24
CA PRO A 120 9.99 7.20 -24.44
C PRO A 120 11.34 7.88 -24.29
N VAL A 121 11.91 7.76 -23.09
CA VAL A 121 13.22 8.32 -22.76
C VAL A 121 14.14 7.21 -22.29
N PHE A 122 15.30 7.11 -22.94
CA PHE A 122 16.39 6.20 -22.58
C PHE A 122 17.63 7.00 -22.24
N ILE A 123 18.47 6.49 -21.35
CA ILE A 123 19.79 7.04 -21.07
C ILE A 123 20.81 6.18 -21.78
N ASP A 124 21.59 6.77 -22.68
CA ASP A 124 22.66 6.07 -23.38
C ASP A 124 23.89 5.83 -22.48
N ALA A 125 24.91 5.16 -23.02
CA ALA A 125 26.14 4.86 -22.28
C ALA A 125 26.92 6.13 -21.84
N SER A 126 26.64 7.28 -22.46
CA SER A 126 27.26 8.57 -22.13
C SER A 126 26.47 9.38 -21.08
N GLY A 127 25.38 8.83 -20.55
CA GLY A 127 24.54 9.54 -19.58
C GLY A 127 23.61 10.57 -20.22
N ARG A 128 23.34 10.49 -21.53
CA ARG A 128 22.44 11.42 -22.22
C ARG A 128 21.05 10.82 -22.40
N GLY A 129 20.01 11.64 -22.19
CA GLY A 129 18.64 11.31 -22.55
C GLY A 129 18.45 11.27 -24.06
N VAL A 130 17.96 10.14 -24.58
CA VAL A 130 17.70 9.87 -26.00
C VAL A 130 16.25 9.43 -26.18
N ARG A 131 15.60 9.94 -27.24
CA ARG A 131 14.22 9.62 -27.62
C ARG A 131 14.21 8.86 -28.96
N PRO A 132 13.27 7.93 -29.18
CA PRO A 132 13.20 7.17 -30.41
C PRO A 132 12.70 8.04 -31.58
N THR A 133 13.42 7.96 -32.71
CA THR A 133 13.12 8.71 -33.93
C THR A 133 13.11 7.81 -35.16
N ILE A 134 12.29 8.13 -36.17
CA ILE A 134 12.41 7.59 -37.53
C ILE A 134 12.68 8.77 -38.47
N ASP A 135 13.71 8.67 -39.31
CA ASP A 135 14.12 9.74 -40.23
C ASP A 135 14.36 11.10 -39.54
N GLY A 136 14.80 11.08 -38.28
CA GLY A 136 15.03 12.28 -37.46
C GLY A 136 13.77 12.92 -36.88
N VAL A 137 12.59 12.30 -37.06
CA VAL A 137 11.32 12.75 -36.47
C VAL A 137 11.03 11.93 -35.22
N ASP A 138 10.73 12.62 -34.12
CA ASP A 138 10.34 11.99 -32.85
C ASP A 138 9.07 11.16 -33.02
N LEU A 139 9.11 9.94 -32.50
CA LEU A 139 7.92 9.11 -32.43
C LEU A 139 7.06 9.47 -31.21
N THR A 140 5.74 9.38 -31.38
CA THR A 140 4.76 9.60 -30.30
C THR A 140 3.99 8.32 -30.02
N LEU A 141 3.37 8.23 -28.84
CA LEU A 141 2.54 7.08 -28.49
C LEU A 141 1.20 7.14 -29.24
N CYS A 142 0.82 6.04 -29.89
CA CYS A 142 -0.47 5.92 -30.58
C CYS A 142 -1.55 5.44 -29.60
N THR A 143 -2.49 6.31 -29.28
CA THR A 143 -3.66 6.00 -28.43
C THR A 143 -4.98 5.93 -29.22
N ASP A 144 -4.91 6.08 -30.55
CA ASP A 144 -6.08 6.02 -31.44
C ASP A 144 -6.37 4.58 -31.83
N ASP A 145 -7.44 4.02 -31.26
CA ASP A 145 -7.88 2.65 -31.53
C ASP A 145 -8.28 2.42 -32.99
N ALA A 146 -8.83 3.44 -33.68
CA ALA A 146 -9.25 3.31 -35.06
C ALA A 146 -8.05 3.20 -36.00
N VAL A 147 -7.00 3.98 -35.74
CA VAL A 147 -5.73 3.90 -36.47
C VAL A 147 -5.07 2.54 -36.26
N LEU A 148 -5.00 2.06 -35.02
CA LEU A 148 -4.40 0.76 -34.70
C LEU A 148 -5.17 -0.39 -35.37
N ALA A 149 -6.50 -0.37 -35.28
CA ALA A 149 -7.37 -1.37 -35.91
C ALA A 149 -7.22 -1.37 -37.44
N ALA A 150 -7.11 -0.21 -38.08
CA ALA A 150 -6.91 -0.10 -39.53
C ALA A 150 -5.59 -0.75 -40.00
N ARG A 151 -4.61 -0.89 -39.11
CA ARG A 151 -3.33 -1.58 -39.35
C ARG A 151 -3.30 -3.03 -38.85
N GLY A 152 -4.42 -3.56 -38.35
CA GLY A 152 -4.47 -4.90 -37.76
C GLY A 152 -3.66 -5.04 -36.48
N LEU A 153 -3.33 -3.92 -35.82
CA LEU A 153 -2.63 -3.90 -34.53
C LEU A 153 -3.66 -3.98 -33.39
N ALA A 154 -3.23 -4.50 -32.24
CA ALA A 154 -4.08 -4.48 -31.05
C ALA A 154 -4.42 -3.04 -30.65
N THR A 155 -5.68 -2.80 -30.29
CA THR A 155 -6.16 -1.46 -29.88
C THR A 155 -5.52 -1.06 -28.54
N TRP A 156 -5.35 0.25 -28.35
CA TRP A 156 -4.83 0.83 -27.11
C TRP A 156 -5.78 0.52 -25.95
N GLY A 157 -7.06 0.87 -26.08
CA GLY A 157 -8.03 0.73 -25.00
C GLY A 157 -8.36 -0.72 -24.63
N GLY A 158 -8.26 -1.62 -25.60
CA GLY A 158 -8.63 -3.04 -25.48
C GLY A 158 -7.47 -4.00 -25.19
N SER A 159 -6.23 -3.53 -25.11
CA SER A 159 -5.06 -4.39 -24.87
C SER A 159 -4.04 -3.72 -23.95
N LEU A 160 -2.97 -4.45 -23.60
CA LEU A 160 -1.77 -3.91 -22.96
C LEU A 160 -0.66 -3.59 -23.97
N HIS A 161 -0.89 -3.82 -25.26
CA HIS A 161 0.11 -3.55 -26.27
C HIS A 161 0.17 -2.07 -26.59
N ARG A 162 1.40 -1.56 -26.76
CA ARG A 162 1.67 -0.14 -26.99
C ARG A 162 2.53 0.03 -28.23
N TYR A 163 2.22 1.06 -29.01
CA TYR A 163 2.90 1.35 -30.27
C TYR A 163 3.28 2.81 -30.32
N LEU A 164 4.49 3.08 -30.79
CA LEU A 164 4.88 4.39 -31.24
C LEU A 164 4.57 4.56 -32.73
N TRP A 165 4.30 5.79 -33.15
CA TRP A 165 4.04 6.11 -34.56
C TRP A 165 4.45 7.53 -34.95
N LEU A 166 4.57 7.75 -36.26
CA LEU A 166 4.73 9.06 -36.88
C LEU A 166 3.34 9.71 -37.10
N ALA A 167 2.83 10.39 -36.08
CA ALA A 167 1.47 10.96 -36.10
C ALA A 167 1.20 11.87 -37.32
N GLU A 168 2.19 12.63 -37.79
CA GLU A 168 2.07 13.53 -38.95
C GLU A 168 1.75 12.80 -40.26
N ARG A 169 2.09 11.51 -40.36
CA ARG A 169 1.81 10.65 -41.52
C ARG A 169 0.55 9.80 -41.34
N GLY A 170 -0.16 9.96 -40.23
CA GLY A 170 -1.40 9.24 -39.93
C GLY A 170 -1.25 7.73 -40.05
N ALA A 171 -2.29 7.08 -40.58
CA ALA A 171 -2.32 5.63 -40.75
C ALA A 171 -1.28 5.11 -41.76
N ASP A 172 -0.57 5.95 -42.51
CA ASP A 172 0.54 5.54 -43.39
C ASP A 172 1.92 5.68 -42.73
N GLY A 173 1.97 6.19 -41.50
CA GLY A 173 3.19 6.30 -40.70
C GLY A 173 3.84 4.96 -40.38
N GLY A 174 5.14 5.01 -40.05
CA GLY A 174 5.84 3.88 -39.45
C GLY A 174 5.38 3.63 -38.03
N PHE A 175 5.24 2.37 -37.64
CA PHE A 175 4.89 1.94 -36.28
C PHE A 175 6.05 1.17 -35.65
N VAL A 176 6.18 1.28 -34.33
CA VAL A 176 7.17 0.52 -33.55
C VAL A 176 6.49 -0.03 -32.30
N SER A 177 6.57 -1.34 -32.07
CA SER A 177 6.01 -1.97 -30.87
C SER A 177 6.91 -1.76 -29.65
N LEU A 178 6.31 -1.33 -28.54
CA LEU A 178 6.99 -1.07 -27.27
C LEU A 178 6.93 -2.25 -26.30
N THR A 179 5.90 -3.08 -26.41
CA THR A 179 5.70 -4.22 -25.52
C THR A 179 6.01 -5.53 -26.23
N PRO A 180 6.55 -6.53 -25.50
CA PRO A 180 6.88 -7.83 -26.09
C PRO A 180 5.63 -8.56 -26.56
N GLY A 181 5.75 -9.31 -27.65
CA GLY A 181 4.66 -10.15 -28.17
C GLY A 181 3.47 -9.36 -28.72
N ALA A 182 3.65 -8.09 -29.09
CA ALA A 182 2.62 -7.30 -29.75
C ALA A 182 2.17 -7.97 -31.06
N PRO A 183 0.85 -8.15 -31.29
CA PRO A 183 0.36 -8.75 -32.53
C PRO A 183 0.53 -7.80 -33.72
N GLY A 184 0.67 -8.38 -34.92
CA GLY A 184 0.85 -7.67 -36.17
C GLY A 184 2.31 -7.45 -36.57
N ASP A 185 2.54 -6.66 -37.62
CA ASP A 185 3.84 -6.55 -38.29
C ASP A 185 4.69 -5.34 -37.83
N ALA A 186 4.31 -4.68 -36.72
CA ALA A 186 5.05 -3.54 -36.21
C ALA A 186 6.41 -3.98 -35.63
N PRO A 187 7.56 -3.48 -36.16
CA PRO A 187 8.87 -3.86 -35.66
C PRO A 187 9.06 -3.48 -34.19
N ALA A 188 9.82 -4.29 -33.44
CA ALA A 188 10.12 -4.01 -32.03
C ALA A 188 11.00 -2.77 -31.87
N LEU A 189 10.89 -2.08 -30.73
CA LEU A 189 11.72 -0.91 -30.41
C LEU A 189 13.23 -1.14 -30.56
N ALA A 190 13.70 -2.35 -30.25
CA ALA A 190 15.09 -2.75 -30.42
C ALA A 190 15.60 -2.64 -31.87
N SER A 191 14.71 -2.66 -32.87
CA SER A 191 15.07 -2.48 -34.29
C SER A 191 15.63 -1.09 -34.62
N LEU A 192 15.40 -0.09 -33.74
CA LEU A 192 15.97 1.24 -33.89
C LEU A 192 17.45 1.32 -33.48
N GLY A 193 18.04 0.21 -32.98
CA GLY A 193 19.44 0.14 -32.54
C GLY A 193 19.68 0.77 -31.18
N ALA A 194 20.95 0.96 -30.83
CA ALA A 194 21.33 1.59 -29.56
C ALA A 194 20.77 3.02 -29.42
N PRO A 195 20.26 3.43 -28.24
CA PRO A 195 20.28 2.71 -26.96
C PRO A 195 19.06 1.79 -26.72
N PHE A 196 18.22 1.55 -27.73
CA PHE A 196 16.93 0.87 -27.59
C PHE A 196 17.01 -0.65 -27.67
N ASP A 197 18.14 -1.19 -28.09
CA ASP A 197 18.47 -2.62 -28.21
C ASP A 197 18.81 -3.30 -26.87
N GLY A 198 18.48 -2.66 -25.75
CA GLY A 198 18.76 -3.14 -24.40
C GLY A 198 20.08 -2.63 -23.80
N GLN A 199 20.91 -1.90 -24.56
CA GLN A 199 22.12 -1.28 -24.01
C GLN A 199 21.84 -0.02 -23.17
N GLY A 200 20.72 0.66 -23.42
CA GLY A 200 20.30 1.85 -22.70
C GLY A 200 19.59 1.57 -21.38
N SER A 201 19.57 2.58 -20.50
CA SER A 201 18.71 2.59 -19.32
C SER A 201 17.40 3.31 -19.63
N GLY A 202 16.33 2.58 -19.93
CA GLY A 202 15.01 3.17 -20.16
C GLY A 202 14.50 3.84 -18.89
N VAL A 203 14.16 5.14 -18.93
CA VAL A 203 13.46 5.85 -17.84
C VAL A 203 11.96 5.63 -17.98
N ASN A 204 11.42 5.90 -19.16
CA ASN A 204 10.02 5.67 -19.53
C ASN A 204 9.94 4.88 -20.85
N PRO A 205 10.40 3.62 -20.88
CA PRO A 205 10.58 2.88 -22.14
C PRO A 205 9.26 2.61 -22.89
N GLU A 206 8.13 2.60 -22.18
CA GLU A 206 6.81 2.29 -22.72
C GLU A 206 5.94 3.55 -22.98
N GLY A 207 6.53 4.74 -22.88
CA GLY A 207 5.85 6.02 -23.16
C GLY A 207 4.66 6.31 -22.24
N GLY A 208 4.62 5.72 -21.04
CA GLY A 208 3.52 5.87 -20.09
C GLY A 208 3.45 7.26 -19.47
N LEU A 209 2.40 7.50 -18.67
CA LEU A 209 2.30 8.69 -17.83
C LEU A 209 3.36 8.68 -16.73
N VAL A 210 3.76 9.87 -16.27
CA VAL A 210 4.74 10.04 -15.17
C VAL A 210 4.15 10.91 -14.08
N LEU A 211 4.18 10.46 -12.82
CA LEU A 211 3.86 11.29 -11.65
C LEU A 211 5.16 11.63 -10.94
N VAL A 212 5.29 12.89 -10.56
CA VAL A 212 6.43 13.38 -9.79
C VAL A 212 5.96 13.67 -8.37
N ARG A 213 6.67 13.11 -7.39
CA ARG A 213 6.38 13.33 -5.98
C ARG A 213 7.65 13.69 -5.24
N ARG A 214 7.61 14.54 -4.23
CA ARG A 214 8.75 14.72 -3.31
C ARG A 214 9.13 13.40 -2.64
N HIS A 215 10.42 13.09 -2.65
CA HIS A 215 10.94 11.90 -2.00
C HIS A 215 10.97 12.11 -0.49
N VAL A 216 10.44 11.14 0.25
CA VAL A 216 10.46 11.11 1.70
C VAL A 216 11.42 10.00 2.12
N PRO A 217 12.63 10.31 2.62
CA PRO A 217 13.68 9.31 2.82
C PRO A 217 13.52 8.48 4.09
N GLY A 218 12.62 8.87 5.01
CA GLY A 218 12.48 8.18 6.30
C GLY A 218 11.74 6.86 6.18
N ASP A 219 12.25 5.85 6.86
CA ASP A 219 11.63 4.53 6.98
C ASP A 219 10.74 4.47 8.23
N PHE A 220 9.55 3.89 8.09
CA PHE A 220 8.57 3.81 9.18
C PHE A 220 9.10 3.01 10.38
N GLU A 221 9.67 1.83 10.11
CA GLU A 221 10.15 0.94 11.15
C GLU A 221 11.33 1.50 11.90
N ARG A 222 12.27 2.06 11.15
CA ARG A 222 13.44 2.72 11.70
C ARG A 222 13.05 3.89 12.58
N TYR A 223 12.07 4.70 12.18
CA TYR A 223 11.58 5.79 13.03
C TYR A 223 10.85 5.26 14.28
N ALA A 224 10.01 4.24 14.14
CA ALA A 224 9.33 3.61 15.27
C ALA A 224 10.31 3.00 16.28
N ALA A 225 11.36 2.32 15.80
CA ALA A 225 12.44 1.77 16.61
C ALA A 225 13.24 2.89 17.28
N PHE A 226 13.66 3.91 16.52
CA PHE A 226 14.38 5.08 17.01
C PHE A 226 13.67 5.74 18.21
N LEU A 227 12.35 5.88 18.17
CA LEU A 227 11.60 6.42 19.31
C LEU A 227 11.81 5.58 20.60
N GLY A 228 11.89 4.26 20.46
CA GLY A 228 12.04 3.31 21.58
C GLY A 228 13.46 3.10 22.10
N GLU A 229 14.51 3.37 21.30
CA GLU A 229 15.92 3.12 21.66
C GLU A 229 16.35 3.88 22.94
N GLU A 230 17.28 3.36 23.73
CA GLU A 230 17.75 4.05 24.95
C GLU A 230 18.63 5.28 24.62
N HIS A 231 19.52 5.13 23.64
CA HIS A 231 20.50 6.14 23.23
C HIS A 231 20.35 6.44 21.74
N TRP A 232 20.16 7.71 21.40
CA TRP A 232 19.99 8.12 20.01
C TRP A 232 21.29 8.25 19.23
N GLY A 233 22.42 8.50 19.91
CA GLY A 233 23.76 8.62 19.31
C GLY A 233 23.80 9.48 18.03
N ASP A 234 24.80 9.24 17.17
CA ASP A 234 24.89 9.85 15.83
C ASP A 234 23.89 9.26 14.80
N ARG A 235 22.94 8.43 15.25
CA ARG A 235 22.06 7.69 14.35
C ARG A 235 20.89 8.55 13.93
N GLN A 236 20.93 9.04 12.68
CA GLN A 236 19.75 9.65 12.09
C GLN A 236 18.67 8.58 11.81
N PRO A 237 17.40 8.85 12.18
CA PRO A 237 16.28 7.94 11.92
C PRO A 237 15.96 7.83 10.43
N THR A 238 16.47 8.75 9.61
CA THR A 238 16.37 8.74 8.15
C THR A 238 17.75 8.44 7.60
N ARG A 239 18.02 7.19 7.17
CA ARG A 239 19.08 6.98 6.18
C ARG A 239 18.39 6.71 4.87
N SER A 240 18.48 7.67 3.96
CA SER A 240 18.09 7.44 2.57
C SER A 240 18.91 6.30 1.96
N VAL A 241 18.32 5.56 1.01
CA VAL A 241 18.93 4.46 0.22
C VAL A 241 20.27 4.86 -0.40
N VAL A 242 20.51 6.15 -0.64
CA VAL A 242 21.74 6.67 -1.27
C VAL A 242 22.46 7.71 -0.39
N GLY A 243 22.17 7.78 0.91
CA GLY A 243 22.75 8.80 1.79
C GLY A 243 22.43 10.23 1.34
N LEU A 244 21.26 10.41 0.69
CA LEU A 244 20.79 11.66 0.09
C LEU A 244 20.55 12.79 1.09
N ASP A 245 20.62 12.48 2.39
CA ASP A 245 20.22 13.37 3.46
C ASP A 245 21.06 14.65 3.52
N GLY A 246 22.24 14.70 2.85
CA GLY A 246 22.86 15.86 2.18
C GLY A 246 23.18 17.12 3.02
N ARG A 247 22.39 17.39 4.06
CA ARG A 247 22.77 17.86 5.39
C ARG A 247 23.74 16.84 5.99
N ALA A 248 24.93 16.82 5.40
CA ALA A 248 26.15 16.53 6.14
C ALA A 248 25.98 17.12 7.55
N SER A 249 26.13 16.30 8.58
CA SER A 249 27.12 16.42 9.67
C SER A 249 27.72 17.79 10.07
N ASP A 250 27.25 18.92 9.56
CA ASP A 250 27.62 20.29 9.92
C ASP A 250 26.68 20.85 11.00
N ASP A 251 25.61 20.13 11.35
CA ASP A 251 25.05 20.14 12.71
C ASP A 251 25.92 19.25 13.63
N ARG A 252 27.22 19.10 13.34
CA ARG A 252 28.20 18.86 14.40
C ARG A 252 28.11 20.06 15.30
N GLU A 253 27.36 19.88 16.38
CA GLU A 253 27.60 20.44 17.69
C GLU A 253 28.94 21.19 17.68
N ALA A 254 28.88 22.52 17.57
CA ALA A 254 29.85 23.33 18.28
C ALA A 254 29.74 22.82 19.73
N PRO A 255 30.79 22.21 20.33
CA PRO A 255 30.69 21.51 21.60
C PRO A 255 30.46 22.42 22.82
N GLY A 256 29.69 23.51 22.70
CA GLY A 256 29.66 24.60 23.67
C GLY A 256 28.31 25.27 23.94
N ASP A 257 27.27 25.09 23.12
CA ASP A 257 25.95 25.71 23.38
C ASP A 257 24.96 24.65 23.89
N ASP A 258 25.09 24.35 25.18
CA ASP A 258 24.20 23.50 25.99
C ASP A 258 22.91 24.27 26.41
N ASP A 259 22.44 25.19 25.56
CA ASP A 259 21.27 26.03 25.81
C ASP A 259 19.98 25.31 25.40
N GLY A 260 19.79 24.09 25.89
CA GLY A 260 18.52 23.46 26.34
C GLY A 260 17.29 23.36 25.43
N PHE A 261 17.25 23.94 24.23
CA PHE A 261 16.05 23.98 23.36
C PHE A 261 16.29 23.60 21.89
N ASP A 262 17.51 23.72 21.36
CA ASP A 262 17.79 23.50 19.93
C ASP A 262 18.22 22.08 19.55
N SER A 263 18.46 21.20 20.52
CA SER A 263 19.00 19.85 20.29
C SER A 263 17.96 18.80 19.86
N GLY A 264 16.97 19.16 19.02
CA GLY A 264 16.11 18.20 18.30
C GLY A 264 15.48 17.04 19.11
N GLY A 265 15.37 17.15 20.43
CA GLY A 265 15.17 16.04 21.37
C GLY A 265 13.72 15.61 21.60
N LEU A 266 13.50 14.59 22.45
CA LEU A 266 12.21 14.37 23.12
C LEU A 266 11.95 15.47 24.16
N PHE A 267 10.71 15.95 24.27
CA PHE A 267 10.30 17.01 25.19
C PHE A 267 10.26 16.56 26.66
N LEU A 268 9.61 15.43 26.95
CA LEU A 268 9.58 14.80 28.27
C LEU A 268 10.74 13.85 28.48
N GLY A 269 11.29 13.27 27.41
CA GLY A 269 12.45 12.37 27.51
C GLY A 269 13.67 13.02 28.17
N ARG A 270 13.83 14.34 28.07
CA ARG A 270 14.88 15.10 28.79
C ARG A 270 14.72 15.08 30.31
N HIS A 271 13.54 14.71 30.82
CA HIS A 271 13.26 14.57 32.25
C HIS A 271 13.42 13.12 32.75
N GLY A 272 14.07 12.26 31.95
CA GLY A 272 14.43 10.89 32.30
C GLY A 272 13.53 9.82 31.68
N ARG A 273 13.80 8.55 32.06
CA ARG A 273 13.17 7.36 31.47
C ARG A 273 11.64 7.35 31.54
N HIS A 274 11.07 7.85 32.63
CA HIS A 274 9.62 7.86 32.84
C HIS A 274 8.92 8.83 31.87
N GLY A 275 9.42 10.05 31.72
CA GLY A 275 8.90 11.02 30.76
C GLY A 275 9.02 10.52 29.31
N ARG A 276 10.11 9.79 29.02
CA ARG A 276 10.33 9.15 27.74
C ARG A 276 9.27 8.10 27.38
N VAL A 277 8.91 7.20 28.29
CA VAL A 277 7.88 6.18 28.04
C VAL A 277 6.55 6.82 27.63
N VAL A 278 6.11 7.84 28.36
CA VAL A 278 4.85 8.55 28.09
C VAL A 278 4.88 9.26 26.74
N GLU A 279 5.98 9.92 26.42
CA GLU A 279 6.12 10.63 25.14
C GLU A 279 6.20 9.67 23.95
N VAL A 280 7.00 8.60 24.07
CA VAL A 280 7.12 7.57 23.04
C VAL A 280 5.79 6.88 22.79
N PHE A 281 5.01 6.62 23.84
CA PHE A 281 3.66 6.06 23.70
C PHE A 281 2.79 6.91 22.76
N HIS A 282 2.73 8.22 23.02
CA HIS A 282 1.95 9.14 22.19
C HIS A 282 2.49 9.26 20.77
N LEU A 283 3.83 9.38 20.60
CA LEU A 283 4.44 9.54 19.28
C LEU A 283 4.25 8.28 18.42
N LYS A 284 4.33 7.09 19.00
CA LYS A 284 4.05 5.82 18.33
C LYS A 284 2.58 5.69 17.94
N LEU A 285 1.63 6.07 18.82
CA LEU A 285 0.21 6.12 18.44
C LEU A 285 -0.06 7.13 17.33
N ARG A 286 0.58 8.30 17.36
CA ARG A 286 0.46 9.30 16.31
C ARG A 286 1.02 8.80 14.98
N LEU A 287 2.11 8.03 15.02
CA LEU A 287 2.69 7.37 13.85
C LEU A 287 1.70 6.37 13.23
N ILE A 288 1.09 5.50 14.05
CA ILE A 288 0.06 4.54 13.61
C ILE A 288 -1.16 5.26 13.04
N ALA A 289 -1.62 6.33 13.70
CA ALA A 289 -2.71 7.16 13.21
C ALA A 289 -2.41 7.76 11.84
N GLY A 290 -1.16 8.21 11.63
CA GLY A 290 -0.69 8.69 10.32
C GLY A 290 -0.78 7.61 9.24
N ALA A 291 -0.33 6.38 9.54
CA ALA A 291 -0.45 5.25 8.60
C ALA A 291 -1.91 4.93 8.27
N LEU A 292 -2.77 4.87 9.29
CA LEU A 292 -4.21 4.62 9.13
C LEU A 292 -4.89 5.70 8.28
N GLU A 293 -4.60 6.98 8.53
CA GLU A 293 -5.15 8.10 7.75
C GLU A 293 -4.64 8.08 6.30
N ALA A 294 -3.37 7.75 6.07
CA ALA A 294 -2.79 7.65 4.73
C ALA A 294 -3.44 6.52 3.91
N VAL A 295 -3.64 5.34 4.50
CA VAL A 295 -4.33 4.22 3.85
C VAL A 295 -5.80 4.56 3.60
N HIS A 296 -6.51 5.08 4.59
CA HIS A 296 -7.91 5.47 4.42
C HIS A 296 -8.08 6.53 3.32
N GLY A 297 -7.24 7.57 3.32
CA GLY A 297 -7.24 8.60 2.28
C GLY A 297 -7.00 8.01 0.89
N PHE A 298 -6.04 7.10 0.78
CA PHE A 298 -5.76 6.38 -0.47
C PHE A 298 -6.96 5.54 -0.94
N VAL A 299 -7.52 4.70 -0.07
CA VAL A 299 -8.64 3.80 -0.41
C VAL A 299 -9.88 4.62 -0.77
N ARG A 300 -10.13 5.73 -0.07
CA ARG A 300 -11.24 6.65 -0.38
C ARG A 300 -11.09 7.32 -1.74
N ALA A 301 -9.90 7.79 -2.10
CA ALA A 301 -9.66 8.51 -3.34
C ALA A 301 -9.55 7.59 -4.56
N SER A 302 -9.00 6.39 -4.38
CA SER A 302 -8.80 5.41 -5.44
C SER A 302 -9.98 4.44 -5.59
N GLY A 303 -10.79 4.28 -4.55
CA GLY A 303 -11.89 3.32 -4.49
C GLY A 303 -11.43 1.86 -4.44
N ARG A 304 -10.15 1.58 -4.19
CA ARG A 304 -9.58 0.22 -4.16
C ARG A 304 -8.79 -0.01 -2.86
N PRO A 305 -8.73 -1.25 -2.35
CA PRO A 305 -7.79 -1.62 -1.31
C PRO A 305 -6.35 -1.56 -1.83
N VAL A 306 -5.38 -1.67 -0.92
CA VAL A 306 -3.94 -1.70 -1.23
C VAL A 306 -3.48 -3.15 -1.44
N LEU A 307 -3.90 -4.08 -0.57
CA LEU A 307 -3.63 -5.55 -0.59
C LEU A 307 -2.15 -5.98 -0.53
N ARG A 308 -1.25 -5.04 -0.29
CA ARG A 308 0.19 -5.27 -0.06
C ARG A 308 0.76 -4.22 0.88
N LEU A 309 0.12 -4.06 2.04
CA LEU A 309 0.63 -3.17 3.06
C LEU A 309 1.70 -3.86 3.90
N GLY A 310 2.81 -3.17 4.04
CA GLY A 310 3.88 -3.47 4.96
C GLY A 310 4.50 -2.17 5.47
N PRO A 311 5.47 -2.28 6.39
CA PRO A 311 6.28 -1.16 6.86
C PRO A 311 6.91 -0.35 5.73
N GLU A 312 7.41 -1.03 4.70
CA GLU A 312 8.03 -0.47 3.50
C GLU A 312 7.05 0.32 2.63
N SER A 313 5.75 0.13 2.82
CA SER A 313 4.72 0.92 2.15
C SER A 313 4.67 2.35 2.68
N PHE A 314 5.27 2.64 3.84
CA PHE A 314 5.19 3.93 4.52
C PHE A 314 6.56 4.60 4.59
N ALA A 315 6.57 5.90 4.29
CA ALA A 315 7.71 6.76 4.57
C ALA A 315 7.36 7.77 5.66
N VAL A 316 8.37 8.18 6.42
CA VAL A 316 8.26 9.18 7.48
C VAL A 316 9.01 10.44 7.10
N GLY A 317 8.26 11.51 6.86
CA GLY A 317 8.78 12.84 6.62
C GLY A 317 8.73 13.68 7.89
N PHE A 318 9.52 14.75 7.93
CA PHE A 318 9.49 15.72 9.01
C PHE A 318 9.12 17.08 8.45
N GLY A 319 8.24 17.78 9.17
CA GLY A 319 7.94 19.17 8.85
C GLY A 319 9.16 20.07 9.07
N GLN A 320 9.08 21.29 8.53
CA GLN A 320 10.00 22.34 8.96
C GLN A 320 9.79 22.55 10.47
N ALA A 321 10.86 22.42 11.26
CA ALA A 321 10.79 22.70 12.68
C ALA A 321 10.37 24.16 12.86
N ALA A 322 9.22 24.39 13.49
CA ALA A 322 8.88 25.71 13.98
C ALA A 322 9.68 25.93 15.28
N PRO A 323 10.12 27.17 15.58
CA PRO A 323 10.77 27.47 16.84
C PRO A 323 9.98 26.93 18.03
N GLY A 324 10.64 26.18 18.91
CA GLY A 324 10.04 25.61 20.13
C GLY A 324 9.22 24.32 19.98
N LEU A 325 9.07 23.75 18.77
CA LEU A 325 8.48 22.43 18.58
C LEU A 325 9.57 21.37 18.39
N PRO A 326 9.58 20.27 19.17
CA PRO A 326 10.56 19.22 18.98
C PRO A 326 10.42 18.59 17.58
N ARG A 327 11.54 18.44 16.88
CA ARG A 327 11.56 17.99 15.47
C ARG A 327 10.79 16.70 15.24
N TRP A 328 10.97 15.71 16.11
CA TRP A 328 10.32 14.38 15.97
C TRP A 328 8.79 14.44 16.12
N TRP A 329 8.26 15.46 16.78
CA TRP A 329 6.81 15.67 16.86
C TRP A 329 6.20 16.13 15.55
N THR A 330 7.01 16.54 14.58
CA THR A 330 6.56 16.94 13.25
C THR A 330 6.50 15.77 12.27
N ALA A 331 6.78 14.54 12.72
CA ALA A 331 6.70 13.35 11.89
C ALA A 331 5.34 13.24 11.18
N ARG A 332 5.41 12.96 9.88
CA ARG A 332 4.27 12.71 8.99
C ARG A 332 4.51 11.39 8.29
N VAL A 333 3.52 10.52 8.36
CA VAL A 333 3.51 9.27 7.59
C VAL A 333 2.89 9.56 6.25
N ALA A 334 3.54 9.07 5.19
CA ALA A 334 2.97 9.09 3.87
C ALA A 334 3.00 7.68 3.27
N LEU A 335 1.89 7.27 2.67
CA LEU A 335 1.83 6.03 1.90
C LEU A 335 2.63 6.23 0.61
N THR A 336 3.64 5.42 0.38
CA THR A 336 4.52 5.49 -0.79
C THR A 336 4.26 4.36 -1.79
N ASP A 337 3.68 3.26 -1.34
CA ASP A 337 3.21 2.16 -2.17
C ASP A 337 1.68 2.12 -2.21
N GLY A 338 1.10 2.27 -3.41
CA GLY A 338 -0.35 2.17 -3.64
C GLY A 338 -0.84 0.73 -3.74
N GLY A 339 0.04 -0.26 -3.54
CA GLY A 339 -0.27 -1.68 -3.56
C GLY A 339 -0.59 -2.23 -4.94
N ASP A 340 -0.78 -3.53 -4.99
CA ASP A 340 -0.95 -4.31 -6.21
C ASP A 340 -2.38 -4.85 -6.40
N ALA A 341 -3.32 -4.38 -5.59
CA ALA A 341 -4.73 -4.69 -5.77
C ALA A 341 -5.19 -4.30 -7.18
N TYR A 342 -5.77 -5.24 -7.92
CA TYR A 342 -6.46 -5.01 -9.19
C TYR A 342 -7.91 -5.51 -9.09
N GLU A 343 -8.78 -4.85 -9.86
CA GLU A 343 -10.20 -5.19 -9.89
C GLU A 343 -10.43 -6.33 -10.87
N LEU A 344 -11.19 -7.34 -10.44
CA LEU A 344 -11.57 -8.45 -11.30
C LEU A 344 -12.67 -8.01 -12.28
N PRO A 345 -12.66 -8.49 -13.54
CA PRO A 345 -13.66 -8.13 -14.53
C PRO A 345 -14.98 -8.89 -14.26
N LEU A 346 -15.71 -8.50 -13.22
CA LEU A 346 -16.94 -9.16 -12.74
C LEU A 346 -18.20 -8.91 -13.62
N GLY A 347 -17.99 -8.54 -14.89
CA GLY A 347 -19.05 -8.28 -15.84
C GLY A 347 -19.94 -7.10 -15.46
N ALA A 348 -21.22 -7.18 -15.80
CA ALA A 348 -22.15 -6.06 -15.74
C ALA A 348 -22.91 -5.93 -14.40
N SER A 349 -22.52 -6.71 -13.39
CA SER A 349 -23.16 -6.78 -12.07
C SER A 349 -23.01 -5.50 -11.23
N GLY A 350 -22.04 -4.65 -11.55
CA GLY A 350 -21.66 -3.50 -10.71
C GLY A 350 -20.97 -3.91 -9.40
N GLU A 351 -20.83 -5.20 -9.13
CA GLU A 351 -20.02 -5.70 -8.03
C GLU A 351 -18.54 -5.51 -8.32
N ARG A 352 -17.77 -5.31 -7.26
CA ARG A 352 -16.32 -5.10 -7.32
C ARG A 352 -15.66 -6.12 -6.41
N ALA A 353 -14.78 -6.94 -6.97
CA ALA A 353 -13.88 -7.79 -6.21
C ALA A 353 -12.45 -7.46 -6.61
N PHE A 354 -11.55 -7.62 -5.66
CA PHE A 354 -10.15 -7.31 -5.84
C PHE A 354 -9.31 -8.58 -5.71
N ALA A 355 -8.25 -8.63 -6.49
CA ALA A 355 -7.21 -9.64 -6.41
C ALA A 355 -5.85 -8.94 -6.29
N SER A 356 -4.84 -9.68 -5.86
CA SER A 356 -3.46 -9.22 -5.82
C SER A 356 -2.54 -10.37 -6.21
N PRO A 357 -1.58 -10.17 -7.13
CA PRO A 357 -0.67 -11.22 -7.55
C PRO A 357 0.24 -11.67 -6.41
N SER A 358 0.52 -10.79 -5.44
CA SER A 358 1.38 -11.11 -4.31
C SER A 358 0.63 -11.83 -3.19
N PHE A 359 -0.71 -11.78 -3.16
CA PHE A 359 -1.51 -12.22 -2.00
C PHE A 359 -1.41 -13.72 -1.71
N GLY A 360 -1.07 -14.54 -2.70
CA GLY A 360 -0.88 -15.99 -2.53
C GLY A 360 0.34 -16.40 -1.71
N GLY A 361 1.25 -15.47 -1.40
CA GLY A 361 2.40 -15.73 -0.53
C GLY A 361 2.05 -15.61 0.96
N GLY A 362 2.64 -16.48 1.79
CA GLY A 362 2.57 -16.34 3.25
C GLY A 362 3.20 -15.02 3.73
N GLY A 363 2.70 -14.47 4.84
CA GLY A 363 3.26 -13.26 5.45
C GLY A 363 2.41 -12.77 6.61
N VAL A 364 3.05 -12.25 7.67
CA VAL A 364 2.33 -11.82 8.89
C VAL A 364 1.36 -10.66 8.64
N TYR A 365 1.67 -9.78 7.69
CA TYR A 365 0.85 -8.63 7.31
C TYR A 365 -0.39 -8.99 6.47
N ARG A 366 -0.59 -10.27 6.15
CA ARG A 366 -1.79 -10.73 5.43
C ARG A 366 -2.67 -11.52 6.38
N PRO A 367 -4.00 -11.32 6.34
CA PRO A 367 -4.90 -12.17 7.09
C PRO A 367 -4.78 -13.60 6.58
N ASP A 368 -4.87 -14.55 7.50
CA ASP A 368 -4.97 -15.95 7.13
C ASP A 368 -6.33 -16.18 6.47
N VAL A 369 -6.32 -16.26 5.15
CA VAL A 369 -7.48 -16.68 4.34
C VAL A 369 -7.51 -18.20 4.15
N GLY A 370 -6.80 -18.94 5.01
CA GLY A 370 -6.47 -20.36 4.96
C GLY A 370 -7.41 -21.26 4.18
N GLY A 371 -6.82 -22.04 3.27
CA GLY A 371 -7.52 -23.10 2.53
C GLY A 371 -8.65 -22.64 1.61
N GLN A 372 -8.80 -21.32 1.35
CA GLN A 372 -9.87 -20.77 0.50
C GLN A 372 -9.47 -20.60 -0.95
N SER A 373 -8.18 -20.63 -1.28
CA SER A 373 -7.72 -20.58 -2.67
C SER A 373 -7.46 -21.99 -3.18
N GLY A 374 -7.99 -22.31 -4.36
CA GLY A 374 -7.73 -23.58 -5.03
C GLY A 374 -8.10 -23.47 -6.50
N GLU A 375 -7.39 -24.18 -7.35
CA GLU A 375 -7.73 -24.30 -8.76
C GLU A 375 -7.75 -25.76 -9.17
N GLY A 376 -8.54 -26.07 -10.18
CA GLY A 376 -8.69 -27.44 -10.64
C GLY A 376 -9.69 -27.56 -11.78
N VAL A 377 -10.11 -28.80 -12.01
CA VAL A 377 -11.13 -29.16 -12.99
C VAL A 377 -12.23 -29.90 -12.24
N GLY A 378 -13.48 -29.59 -12.55
CA GLY A 378 -14.64 -30.20 -11.93
C GLY A 378 -15.83 -30.28 -12.86
N GLU A 379 -16.91 -30.87 -12.36
CA GLU A 379 -18.20 -30.90 -13.04
C GLU A 379 -19.03 -29.70 -12.61
N VAL A 380 -19.50 -28.89 -13.57
CA VAL A 380 -20.49 -27.83 -13.33
C VAL A 380 -21.83 -28.24 -13.92
N ARG A 381 -22.86 -28.26 -13.08
CA ARG A 381 -24.25 -28.48 -13.50
C ARG A 381 -25.07 -27.22 -13.30
N ILE A 382 -25.65 -26.68 -14.37
CA ILE A 382 -26.55 -25.54 -14.32
C ILE A 382 -27.95 -26.02 -13.91
N ARG A 383 -28.47 -25.44 -12.84
CA ARG A 383 -29.79 -25.76 -12.25
C ARG A 383 -30.87 -24.76 -12.64
N GLY A 384 -30.48 -23.53 -12.91
CA GLY A 384 -31.41 -22.47 -13.26
C GLY A 384 -30.70 -21.35 -13.98
N VAL A 385 -31.42 -20.75 -14.93
CA VAL A 385 -31.01 -19.51 -15.59
C VAL A 385 -32.15 -18.52 -15.37
N SER A 386 -31.91 -17.54 -14.52
CA SER A 386 -32.87 -16.48 -14.23
C SER A 386 -32.43 -15.16 -14.85
N ARG A 387 -33.36 -14.20 -14.90
CA ARG A 387 -33.08 -12.83 -15.34
C ARG A 387 -33.33 -11.86 -14.21
N GLU A 388 -32.35 -11.03 -13.92
CA GLU A 388 -32.43 -9.98 -12.91
C GLU A 388 -31.96 -8.68 -13.52
N ASN A 389 -32.81 -7.65 -13.48
CA ASN A 389 -32.52 -6.35 -14.10
C ASN A 389 -32.11 -6.45 -15.58
N GLY A 390 -32.69 -7.42 -16.31
CA GLY A 390 -32.38 -7.69 -17.72
C GLY A 390 -31.06 -8.43 -17.96
N GLN A 391 -30.32 -8.79 -16.90
CA GLN A 391 -29.08 -9.55 -16.98
C GLN A 391 -29.32 -11.00 -16.59
N ALA A 392 -28.56 -11.92 -17.17
CA ALA A 392 -28.71 -13.33 -16.88
C ALA A 392 -27.92 -13.72 -15.63
N VAL A 393 -28.53 -14.54 -14.77
CA VAL A 393 -27.91 -15.10 -13.56
C VAL A 393 -28.04 -16.61 -13.61
N LEU A 394 -26.94 -17.31 -13.35
CA LEU A 394 -26.87 -18.76 -13.33
C LEU A 394 -26.89 -19.26 -11.89
N GLU A 395 -27.70 -20.27 -11.64
CA GLU A 395 -27.62 -21.07 -10.42
C GLU A 395 -27.15 -22.45 -10.78
N GLY A 396 -26.19 -22.99 -10.03
CA GLY A 396 -25.58 -24.26 -10.38
C GLY A 396 -24.90 -24.95 -9.21
N THR A 397 -24.32 -26.11 -9.52
CA THR A 397 -23.47 -26.86 -8.60
C THR A 397 -22.14 -27.11 -9.28
N LEU A 398 -21.06 -26.84 -8.55
CA LEU A 398 -19.71 -27.26 -8.88
C LEU A 398 -19.37 -28.46 -7.99
N SER A 399 -18.96 -29.57 -8.60
CA SER A 399 -18.48 -30.77 -7.92
C SER A 399 -17.02 -31.04 -8.31
N ALA A 400 -16.12 -31.12 -7.34
CA ALA A 400 -14.69 -31.37 -7.53
C ALA A 400 -14.08 -32.12 -6.34
N SER A 401 -13.11 -33.02 -6.60
CA SER A 401 -12.47 -33.84 -5.57
C SER A 401 -11.59 -33.05 -4.59
N ALA A 402 -11.10 -31.87 -5.00
CA ALA A 402 -10.21 -31.01 -4.22
C ALA A 402 -10.78 -29.59 -4.06
N LEU A 403 -12.08 -29.48 -3.78
CA LEU A 403 -12.70 -28.18 -3.57
C LEU A 403 -12.29 -27.59 -2.20
N PRO A 404 -11.71 -26.37 -2.15
CA PRO A 404 -11.39 -25.71 -0.89
C PRO A 404 -12.64 -25.36 -0.07
N THR A 405 -12.47 -25.15 1.24
CA THR A 405 -13.56 -24.67 2.10
C THR A 405 -13.93 -23.23 1.70
N LEU A 406 -15.15 -23.04 1.23
CA LEU A 406 -15.67 -21.77 0.75
C LEU A 406 -16.38 -21.00 1.88
N ARG A 407 -16.02 -19.74 2.05
CA ARG A 407 -16.79 -18.78 2.86
C ARG A 407 -17.85 -18.11 2.00
N SER A 408 -18.89 -17.55 2.63
CA SER A 408 -19.95 -16.81 1.94
C SER A 408 -19.44 -15.59 1.14
N SER A 409 -18.29 -15.04 1.53
CA SER A 409 -17.62 -13.94 0.83
C SER A 409 -16.75 -14.41 -0.33
N GLY A 410 -16.38 -15.70 -0.42
CA GLY A 410 -15.49 -16.23 -1.46
C GLY A 410 -16.04 -16.07 -2.88
N LEU A 411 -15.14 -16.00 -3.86
CA LEU A 411 -15.46 -15.90 -5.27
C LEU A 411 -15.03 -17.16 -6.02
N ILE A 412 -15.90 -17.68 -6.87
CA ILE A 412 -15.65 -18.83 -7.73
C ILE A 412 -15.57 -18.31 -9.16
N TRP A 413 -14.44 -18.53 -9.81
CA TRP A 413 -14.29 -18.35 -11.25
C TRP A 413 -14.44 -19.72 -11.92
N LEU A 414 -15.26 -19.76 -12.97
CA LEU A 414 -15.54 -20.96 -13.76
C LEU A 414 -15.26 -20.65 -15.23
N ARG A 415 -14.65 -21.62 -15.90
CA ARG A 415 -14.49 -21.63 -17.34
C ARG A 415 -15.33 -22.74 -17.95
N LEU A 416 -16.41 -22.35 -18.62
CA LEU A 416 -17.37 -23.28 -19.22
C LEU A 416 -17.15 -23.33 -20.74
N ALA A 417 -16.87 -24.51 -21.28
CA ALA A 417 -16.73 -24.70 -22.73
C ALA A 417 -18.11 -24.84 -23.39
N THR A 418 -18.43 -23.94 -24.32
CA THR A 418 -19.69 -23.90 -25.08
C THR A 418 -19.39 -23.96 -26.57
N GLY A 419 -19.23 -25.18 -27.10
CA GLY A 419 -18.86 -25.39 -28.50
C GLY A 419 -17.40 -25.00 -28.78
N ASP A 420 -17.19 -24.08 -29.72
CA ASP A 420 -15.88 -23.49 -30.07
C ASP A 420 -15.50 -22.31 -29.16
N ARG A 421 -16.37 -21.94 -28.21
CA ARG A 421 -16.19 -20.82 -27.29
C ARG A 421 -15.99 -21.29 -25.86
N SER A 422 -15.45 -20.37 -25.06
CA SER A 422 -15.31 -20.56 -23.62
C SER A 422 -15.86 -19.35 -22.89
N THR A 423 -16.86 -19.56 -22.05
CA THR A 423 -17.48 -18.51 -21.23
C THR A 423 -16.86 -18.50 -19.85
N MET A 424 -16.38 -17.33 -19.42
CA MET A 424 -15.94 -17.09 -18.04
C MET A 424 -17.15 -16.69 -17.20
N VAL A 425 -17.34 -17.36 -16.06
CA VAL A 425 -18.41 -17.07 -15.10
C VAL A 425 -17.80 -16.81 -13.74
N TYR A 426 -18.13 -15.68 -13.12
CA TYR A 426 -17.84 -15.41 -11.72
C TYR A 426 -19.10 -15.69 -10.89
N ALA A 427 -18.93 -16.33 -9.74
CA ALA A 427 -20.04 -16.76 -8.89
C ALA A 427 -19.67 -16.72 -7.41
N ARG A 428 -20.68 -16.67 -6.54
CA ARG A 428 -20.52 -16.81 -5.09
C ARG A 428 -21.19 -18.10 -4.60
N PRO A 429 -20.74 -18.66 -3.46
CA PRO A 429 -21.48 -19.71 -2.79
C PRO A 429 -22.91 -19.26 -2.48
N ALA A 430 -23.89 -20.11 -2.78
CA ALA A 430 -25.27 -19.85 -2.43
C ALA A 430 -25.44 -19.93 -0.90
N PRO A 431 -26.14 -18.97 -0.26
CA PRO A 431 -26.33 -18.99 1.19
C PRO A 431 -27.24 -20.15 1.64
N GLY A 432 -26.91 -20.76 2.78
CA GLY A 432 -27.86 -21.57 3.55
C GLY A 432 -27.95 -23.07 3.23
N GLU A 433 -27.06 -23.62 2.39
CA GLU A 433 -27.09 -25.05 2.07
C GLU A 433 -25.69 -25.67 2.19
N GLU A 434 -25.45 -26.36 3.31
CA GLU A 434 -24.29 -27.24 3.46
C GLU A 434 -24.46 -28.44 2.52
N LEU A 435 -23.53 -28.63 1.60
CA LEU A 435 -23.47 -29.80 0.72
C LEU A 435 -22.42 -30.79 1.21
N THR A 436 -22.47 -31.98 0.62
CA THR A 436 -21.44 -33.00 0.80
C THR A 436 -20.05 -32.44 0.48
N ALA A 437 -19.02 -32.94 1.17
CA ALA A 437 -17.64 -32.56 0.89
C ALA A 437 -17.32 -32.72 -0.62
N GLY A 438 -16.77 -31.67 -1.23
CA GLY A 438 -16.45 -31.63 -2.66
C GLY A 438 -17.53 -31.04 -3.57
N GLU A 439 -18.67 -30.57 -3.02
CA GLU A 439 -19.70 -29.88 -3.80
C GLU A 439 -19.98 -28.47 -3.25
N VAL A 440 -20.20 -27.51 -4.15
CA VAL A 440 -20.70 -26.18 -3.80
C VAL A 440 -21.83 -25.76 -4.73
N ARG A 441 -22.93 -25.29 -4.14
CA ARG A 441 -23.94 -24.56 -4.87
C ARG A 441 -23.48 -23.13 -5.02
N PHE A 442 -23.60 -22.63 -6.23
CA PHE A 442 -23.20 -21.28 -6.54
C PHE A 442 -24.32 -20.53 -7.23
N ARG A 443 -24.22 -19.20 -7.12
CA ARG A 443 -24.99 -18.26 -7.88
C ARG A 443 -24.04 -17.31 -8.59
N SER A 444 -24.17 -17.20 -9.91
CA SER A 444 -23.30 -16.33 -10.70
C SER A 444 -23.58 -14.87 -10.40
N LEU A 445 -22.56 -14.05 -10.61
CA LEU A 445 -22.75 -12.64 -10.86
C LEU A 445 -23.46 -12.44 -12.20
N ALA A 446 -24.02 -11.27 -12.39
CA ALA A 446 -24.79 -10.96 -13.59
C ALA A 446 -23.93 -11.02 -14.86
N LEU A 447 -24.39 -11.79 -15.85
CA LEU A 447 -23.72 -12.02 -17.12
C LEU A 447 -24.32 -11.18 -18.24
N VAL A 448 -23.48 -10.81 -19.20
CA VAL A 448 -23.93 -10.19 -20.46
C VAL A 448 -24.61 -11.25 -21.32
N GLU A 449 -25.71 -10.90 -21.99
CA GLU A 449 -26.54 -11.84 -22.77
C GLU A 449 -25.73 -12.62 -23.83
N ALA A 450 -24.78 -11.96 -24.49
CA ALA A 450 -23.87 -12.60 -25.44
C ALA A 450 -23.04 -13.73 -24.82
N SER A 451 -22.76 -13.68 -23.51
CA SER A 451 -22.00 -14.69 -22.78
C SER A 451 -22.84 -15.91 -22.37
N THR A 452 -24.18 -15.79 -22.39
CA THR A 452 -25.08 -16.89 -22.00
C THR A 452 -25.47 -17.85 -23.12
N GLN A 453 -25.01 -17.59 -24.35
CA GLN A 453 -25.26 -18.48 -25.47
C GLN A 453 -24.66 -19.87 -25.20
N GLY A 454 -25.53 -20.90 -25.20
CA GLY A 454 -25.14 -22.28 -24.87
C GLY A 454 -25.18 -22.64 -23.39
N LEU A 455 -25.57 -21.72 -22.51
CA LEU A 455 -25.82 -21.99 -21.08
C LEU A 455 -27.33 -22.14 -20.88
N SER A 456 -27.78 -23.37 -20.60
CA SER A 456 -29.19 -23.67 -20.36
C SER A 456 -29.38 -24.42 -19.05
N GLU A 457 -30.60 -24.35 -18.50
CA GLU A 457 -31.00 -25.20 -17.40
C GLU A 457 -30.78 -26.69 -17.74
N GLY A 458 -30.18 -27.43 -16.81
CA GLY A 458 -29.81 -28.83 -16.99
C GLY A 458 -28.49 -29.08 -17.73
N ALA A 459 -27.82 -28.05 -18.25
CA ALA A 459 -26.51 -28.22 -18.90
C ALA A 459 -25.45 -28.73 -17.91
N VAL A 460 -24.57 -29.62 -18.38
CA VAL A 460 -23.49 -30.23 -17.58
C VAL A 460 -22.15 -30.06 -18.31
N PHE A 461 -21.16 -29.54 -17.58
CA PHE A 461 -19.80 -29.29 -18.06
C PHE A 461 -18.83 -30.13 -17.22
N ARG A 462 -18.40 -31.29 -17.73
CA ARG A 462 -17.62 -32.30 -16.97
C ARG A 462 -16.16 -31.93 -16.73
N GLU A 463 -15.61 -31.03 -17.55
CA GLU A 463 -14.21 -30.58 -17.49
C GLU A 463 -14.15 -29.06 -17.34
N ALA A 464 -15.05 -28.49 -16.54
CA ALA A 464 -15.04 -27.07 -16.24
C ALA A 464 -13.81 -26.76 -15.39
N ALA A 465 -12.90 -25.93 -15.91
CA ALA A 465 -11.82 -25.40 -15.08
C ALA A 465 -12.43 -24.41 -14.08
N PHE A 466 -11.99 -24.50 -12.83
CA PHE A 466 -12.43 -23.61 -11.77
C PHE A 466 -11.24 -23.05 -11.00
N ARG A 467 -11.47 -21.87 -10.41
CA ARG A 467 -10.59 -21.26 -9.42
C ARG A 467 -11.45 -20.67 -8.32
N VAL A 468 -11.16 -21.02 -7.09
CA VAL A 468 -11.71 -20.36 -5.91
C VAL A 468 -10.72 -19.31 -5.45
N MET A 469 -11.22 -18.10 -5.23
CA MET A 469 -10.46 -16.95 -4.77
C MET A 469 -11.05 -16.46 -3.44
N PRO A 470 -10.22 -16.11 -2.46
CA PRO A 470 -10.69 -15.43 -1.27
C PRO A 470 -11.24 -14.05 -1.66
N ALA A 471 -12.28 -13.57 -0.97
CA ALA A 471 -12.64 -12.16 -1.11
C ALA A 471 -11.60 -11.31 -0.41
N LEU A 472 -10.98 -10.43 -1.18
CA LEU A 472 -10.03 -9.46 -0.69
C LEU A 472 -10.66 -8.07 -0.74
N GLY A 473 -10.52 -7.33 0.36
CA GLY A 473 -10.98 -5.96 0.48
C GLY A 473 -10.13 -5.16 1.46
N ALA A 474 -10.58 -3.95 1.79
CA ALA A 474 -9.87 -3.05 2.71
C ALA A 474 -9.72 -3.61 4.13
N ALA A 475 -10.46 -4.66 4.50
CA ALA A 475 -10.24 -5.39 5.74
C ALA A 475 -8.87 -6.10 5.78
N CYS A 476 -8.32 -6.49 4.64
CA CYS A 476 -6.93 -6.97 4.56
C CYS A 476 -5.92 -5.87 4.92
N ASP A 477 -6.17 -4.64 4.46
CA ASP A 477 -5.33 -3.49 4.78
C ASP A 477 -5.43 -3.12 6.26
N LEU A 478 -6.64 -3.25 6.84
CA LEU A 478 -6.85 -3.08 8.28
C LEU A 478 -6.07 -4.12 9.09
N HIS A 479 -6.06 -5.39 8.66
CA HIS A 479 -5.22 -6.43 9.27
C HIS A 479 -3.74 -6.02 9.26
N ALA A 480 -3.21 -5.61 8.10
CA ALA A 480 -1.83 -5.20 7.96
C ALA A 480 -1.46 -4.02 8.88
N LEU A 481 -2.37 -3.04 9.00
CA LEU A 481 -2.21 -1.93 9.95
C LEU A 481 -2.26 -2.40 11.41
N GLY A 482 -3.06 -3.41 11.74
CA GLY A 482 -3.07 -4.05 13.07
C GLY A 482 -1.73 -4.71 13.40
N VAL A 483 -1.12 -5.42 12.44
CA VAL A 483 0.23 -5.99 12.59
C VAL A 483 1.27 -4.89 12.75
N LEU A 484 1.18 -3.81 11.95
CA LEU A 484 2.08 -2.65 12.05
C LEU A 484 1.96 -1.98 13.42
N ALA A 485 0.74 -1.85 13.96
CA ALA A 485 0.49 -1.31 15.29
C ALA A 485 1.07 -2.21 16.39
N ALA A 486 0.86 -3.53 16.30
CA ALA A 486 1.45 -4.50 17.22
C ALA A 486 2.98 -4.42 17.21
N LYS A 487 3.60 -4.40 16.01
CA LYS A 487 5.05 -4.22 15.87
C LYS A 487 5.53 -2.91 16.49
N THR A 488 4.82 -1.81 16.25
CA THR A 488 5.22 -0.49 16.73
C THR A 488 5.15 -0.38 18.26
N LEU A 489 4.10 -0.93 18.88
CA LEU A 489 3.79 -0.71 20.30
C LEU A 489 4.31 -1.80 21.24
N LEU A 490 4.40 -3.05 20.76
CA LEU A 490 4.57 -4.23 21.63
C LEU A 490 5.90 -4.97 21.36
N VAL A 491 6.55 -4.71 20.23
CA VAL A 491 7.86 -5.31 19.92
C VAL A 491 8.96 -4.40 20.46
N GLY A 492 9.65 -4.89 21.48
CA GLY A 492 10.73 -4.22 22.20
C GLY A 492 11.19 -5.07 23.39
N GLY A 493 12.42 -4.83 23.88
CA GLY A 493 12.97 -5.57 25.03
C GLY A 493 13.15 -7.06 24.77
N GLY A 494 13.58 -7.44 23.56
CA GLY A 494 13.85 -8.84 23.17
C GLY A 494 12.64 -9.64 22.67
N ARG A 495 11.42 -9.09 22.71
CA ARG A 495 10.23 -9.73 22.13
C ARG A 495 10.28 -9.76 20.60
N THR A 496 9.81 -10.86 20.01
CA THR A 496 9.65 -10.98 18.56
C THR A 496 8.22 -10.67 18.13
N LEU A 497 8.03 -10.24 16.89
CA LEU A 497 6.70 -9.99 16.34
C LEU A 497 5.82 -11.24 16.36
N GLY A 498 6.39 -12.42 16.06
CA GLY A 498 5.66 -13.68 16.08
C GLY A 498 5.04 -13.97 17.45
N ALA A 499 5.85 -13.89 18.51
CA ALA A 499 5.38 -14.09 19.89
C ALA A 499 4.28 -13.09 20.27
N VAL A 500 4.45 -11.81 19.93
CA VAL A 500 3.44 -10.77 20.18
C VAL A 500 2.11 -11.08 19.47
N LEU A 501 2.16 -11.48 18.20
CA LEU A 501 0.95 -11.78 17.43
C LEU A 501 0.21 -13.02 17.97
N ASP A 502 0.95 -14.04 18.41
CA ASP A 502 0.36 -15.24 19.01
C ASP A 502 -0.32 -14.90 20.35
N GLU A 503 0.35 -14.13 21.20
CA GLU A 503 -0.24 -13.61 22.44
C GLU A 503 -1.50 -12.77 22.16
N LEU A 504 -1.47 -11.84 21.20
CA LEU A 504 -2.65 -11.06 20.82
C LEU A 504 -3.84 -11.93 20.36
N ARG A 505 -3.58 -12.98 19.58
CA ARG A 505 -4.61 -13.92 19.12
C ARG A 505 -5.19 -14.74 20.27
N SER A 506 -4.33 -15.24 21.15
CA SER A 506 -4.75 -15.97 22.35
C SER A 506 -5.56 -15.08 23.30
N LEU A 507 -5.19 -13.81 23.47
CA LEU A 507 -5.96 -12.83 24.23
C LEU A 507 -7.31 -12.54 23.58
N ALA A 508 -7.34 -12.37 22.26
CA ALA A 508 -8.57 -12.15 21.49
C ALA A 508 -9.56 -13.30 21.67
N SER A 509 -9.07 -14.54 21.62
CA SER A 509 -9.87 -15.75 21.86
C SER A 509 -10.39 -15.79 23.29
N ALA A 510 -9.53 -15.60 24.30
CA ALA A 510 -9.93 -15.62 25.71
C ALA A 510 -10.97 -14.53 26.04
N ALA A 511 -10.75 -13.29 25.59
CA ALA A 511 -11.67 -12.18 25.80
C ALA A 511 -12.95 -12.28 24.95
N GLY A 512 -12.91 -13.02 23.83
CA GLY A 512 -14.08 -13.32 23.00
C GLY A 512 -14.99 -14.39 23.60
N SER A 513 -14.44 -15.32 24.36
CA SER A 513 -15.18 -16.39 25.06
C SER A 513 -15.58 -16.03 26.50
N ALA A 514 -15.06 -14.93 27.06
CA ALA A 514 -15.37 -14.52 28.42
C ALA A 514 -16.86 -14.18 28.59
N PRO A 515 -17.53 -14.73 29.63
CA PRO A 515 -18.93 -14.43 29.91
C PRO A 515 -19.08 -12.97 30.36
N GLY A 516 -19.96 -12.21 29.70
CA GLY A 516 -20.28 -10.83 30.07
C GLY A 516 -20.56 -9.93 28.87
N GLY A 517 -21.57 -9.07 29.00
CA GLY A 517 -21.74 -7.92 28.11
C GLY A 517 -20.70 -6.84 28.43
N GLY A 518 -20.40 -5.97 27.47
CA GLY A 518 -19.45 -4.86 27.68
C GLY A 518 -18.52 -4.62 26.48
N ALA A 519 -17.65 -3.64 26.61
CA ALA A 519 -16.64 -3.35 25.59
C ALA A 519 -15.48 -4.35 25.68
N LEU A 520 -14.79 -4.61 24.56
CA LEU A 520 -13.70 -5.59 24.52
C LEU A 520 -12.59 -5.31 25.56
N HIS A 521 -12.24 -4.04 25.77
CA HIS A 521 -11.19 -3.66 26.72
C HIS A 521 -11.55 -4.03 28.17
N GLU A 522 -12.82 -3.97 28.56
CA GLU A 522 -13.29 -4.37 29.91
C GLU A 522 -13.14 -5.88 30.10
N ARG A 523 -13.46 -6.66 29.07
CA ARG A 523 -13.25 -8.12 29.09
C ARG A 523 -11.76 -8.47 29.14
N ILE A 524 -10.93 -7.75 28.39
CA ILE A 524 -9.46 -7.92 28.43
C ILE A 524 -8.94 -7.66 29.84
N VAL A 525 -9.36 -6.59 30.52
CA VAL A 525 -8.95 -6.31 31.91
C VAL A 525 -9.31 -7.47 32.84
N GLY A 526 -10.50 -8.06 32.68
CA GLY A 526 -10.90 -9.26 33.45
C GLY A 526 -10.01 -10.48 33.19
N VAL A 527 -9.66 -10.74 31.92
CA VAL A 527 -8.76 -11.85 31.54
C VAL A 527 -7.34 -11.62 32.08
N VAL A 528 -6.81 -10.41 31.96
CA VAL A 528 -5.47 -10.06 32.47
C VAL A 528 -5.42 -10.12 34.00
N GLY A 529 -6.47 -9.68 34.69
CA GLY A 529 -6.54 -9.76 36.15
C GLY A 529 -6.54 -11.20 36.68
N ALA A 530 -6.96 -12.17 35.88
CA ALA A 530 -6.90 -13.59 36.21
C ALA A 530 -5.55 -14.25 35.87
N ASP A 531 -4.74 -13.64 35.01
CA ASP A 531 -3.51 -14.21 34.47
C ASP A 531 -2.48 -13.12 34.15
N SER A 532 -1.52 -12.93 35.07
CA SER A 532 -0.52 -11.85 35.00
C SER A 532 0.44 -11.96 33.83
N ARG A 533 0.53 -13.14 33.16
CA ARG A 533 1.41 -13.31 31.99
C ARG A 533 1.09 -12.31 30.88
N TRP A 534 -0.16 -11.90 30.76
CA TRP A 534 -0.61 -10.93 29.76
C TRP A 534 -0.03 -9.54 30.00
N ALA A 535 0.07 -9.12 31.27
CA ALA A 535 0.70 -7.86 31.63
C ALA A 535 2.20 -7.89 31.30
N GLU A 536 2.87 -9.01 31.55
CA GLU A 536 4.29 -9.20 31.21
C GLU A 536 4.55 -9.27 29.69
N SER A 537 3.68 -9.94 28.94
CA SER A 537 3.87 -10.15 27.49
C SER A 537 3.41 -8.96 26.65
N LEU A 538 2.28 -8.36 27.00
CA LEU A 538 1.59 -7.33 26.22
C LEU A 538 1.52 -5.97 26.93
N GLY A 539 2.25 -5.76 28.03
CA GLY A 539 2.28 -4.50 28.76
C GLY A 539 3.09 -3.36 28.11
N PRO A 540 2.96 -2.12 28.63
CA PRO A 540 3.55 -0.90 28.06
C PRO A 540 5.08 -0.86 28.14
N GLN A 541 5.72 -1.74 28.90
CA GLN A 541 7.18 -1.91 28.91
C GLN A 541 7.77 -2.19 27.51
N GLY A 542 6.96 -2.62 26.53
CA GLY A 542 7.39 -2.79 25.13
C GLY A 542 7.54 -1.54 24.31
N LEU A 543 7.12 -0.39 24.83
CA LEU A 543 7.21 0.87 24.11
C LEU A 543 8.66 1.32 23.92
N THR A 544 9.56 0.99 24.84
CA THR A 544 10.95 1.47 24.87
C THR A 544 11.93 0.39 25.32
N GLU A 545 13.21 0.57 25.02
CA GLU A 545 14.31 -0.28 25.47
C GLU A 545 14.95 0.18 26.79
N VAL A 546 14.40 1.21 27.44
CA VAL A 546 14.99 1.94 28.58
C VAL A 546 14.90 1.16 29.91
N GLY A 547 14.74 -0.17 29.85
CA GLY A 547 14.79 -1.06 31.01
C GLY A 547 13.75 -0.76 32.11
N VAL A 548 12.50 -0.51 31.73
CA VAL A 548 11.39 -0.28 32.67
C VAL A 548 10.65 -1.61 32.91
N SER A 549 10.36 -1.93 34.18
CA SER A 549 9.58 -3.13 34.51
C SER A 549 8.12 -3.01 34.06
N SER A 550 7.35 -4.11 34.07
CA SER A 550 5.92 -4.04 33.75
C SER A 550 5.16 -3.16 34.73
N ASP A 551 5.41 -3.32 36.04
CA ASP A 551 4.78 -2.52 37.09
C ASP A 551 5.12 -1.03 36.97
N GLU A 552 6.41 -0.70 36.82
CA GLU A 552 6.85 0.68 36.61
C GLU A 552 6.21 1.30 35.36
N ALA A 553 6.02 0.53 34.29
CA ALA A 553 5.41 1.03 33.07
C ALA A 553 3.90 1.29 33.25
N PHE A 554 3.19 0.48 34.05
CA PHE A 554 1.79 0.69 34.38
C PHE A 554 1.56 1.85 35.38
N ASP A 555 2.55 2.19 36.19
CA ASP A 555 2.53 3.43 37.00
C ASP A 555 2.55 4.70 36.11
N LEU A 556 3.11 4.60 34.90
CA LEU A 556 3.20 5.72 33.95
C LEU A 556 2.05 5.75 32.94
N VAL A 557 1.61 4.57 32.50
CA VAL A 557 0.56 4.41 31.49
C VAL A 557 -0.62 3.71 32.14
N PRO A 558 -1.74 4.43 32.39
CA PRO A 558 -2.89 3.85 33.08
C PRO A 558 -3.36 2.54 32.42
N PRO A 559 -3.58 1.45 33.20
CA PRO A 559 -4.01 0.17 32.65
C PRO A 559 -5.27 0.27 31.78
N GLU A 560 -6.25 1.09 32.16
CA GLU A 560 -7.50 1.28 31.41
C GLU A 560 -7.25 1.87 30.02
N LEU A 561 -6.25 2.75 29.90
CA LEU A 561 -5.86 3.34 28.63
C LEU A 561 -5.05 2.35 27.79
N TRP A 562 -4.10 1.65 28.41
CA TRP A 562 -3.29 0.66 27.72
C TRP A 562 -4.13 -0.47 27.13
N TRP A 563 -5.03 -1.07 27.92
CA TRP A 563 -5.87 -2.15 27.46
C TRP A 563 -6.93 -1.71 26.43
N LYS A 564 -7.29 -0.41 26.39
CA LYS A 564 -8.05 0.16 25.26
C LYS A 564 -7.25 0.16 23.96
N VAL A 565 -5.95 0.48 24.02
CA VAL A 565 -5.06 0.40 22.85
C VAL A 565 -4.89 -1.04 22.38
N VAL A 566 -4.64 -1.98 23.30
CA VAL A 566 -4.53 -3.41 22.95
C VAL A 566 -5.84 -3.94 22.36
N ALA A 567 -6.99 -3.61 22.95
CA ALA A 567 -8.30 -3.95 22.40
C ALA A 567 -8.50 -3.38 20.99
N TRP A 568 -8.06 -2.14 20.76
CA TRP A 568 -8.12 -1.51 19.43
C TRP A 568 -7.29 -2.28 18.41
N VAL A 569 -6.05 -2.67 18.75
CA VAL A 569 -5.18 -3.50 17.88
C VAL A 569 -5.81 -4.86 17.57
N VAL A 570 -6.31 -5.56 18.60
CA VAL A 570 -6.98 -6.86 18.43
C VAL A 570 -8.13 -6.78 17.43
N ARG A 571 -8.95 -5.73 17.53
CA ARG A 571 -10.12 -5.55 16.65
C ARG A 571 -9.76 -5.27 15.19
N MET A 572 -8.51 -4.91 14.88
CA MET A 572 -8.04 -4.71 13.50
C MET A 572 -7.81 -6.04 12.76
N PHE A 573 -7.73 -7.17 13.46
CA PHE A 573 -7.62 -8.49 12.85
C PHE A 573 -9.01 -9.03 12.48
N PRO A 574 -9.38 -9.09 11.19
CA PRO A 574 -10.73 -9.45 10.78
C PRO A 574 -11.13 -10.84 11.28
N GLY A 575 -12.31 -10.95 11.89
CA GLY A 575 -12.85 -12.22 12.39
C GLY A 575 -12.10 -12.84 13.57
N SER A 576 -11.13 -12.14 14.18
CA SER A 576 -10.37 -12.65 15.32
C SER A 576 -11.22 -12.82 16.59
N CYS A 577 -12.24 -11.97 16.74
CA CYS A 577 -13.25 -12.05 17.79
C CYS A 577 -14.57 -11.39 17.33
N PRO A 578 -15.71 -11.59 18.03
CA PRO A 578 -16.99 -10.98 17.67
C PRO A 578 -16.99 -9.43 17.65
N SER A 579 -16.03 -8.79 18.32
CA SER A 579 -15.88 -7.33 18.39
C SER A 579 -14.95 -6.75 17.32
N SER A 580 -14.41 -7.57 16.40
CA SER A 580 -13.53 -7.11 15.32
C SER A 580 -14.22 -6.06 14.46
N PHE A 581 -13.44 -5.11 13.91
CA PHE A 581 -13.97 -4.06 13.03
C PHE A 581 -14.50 -4.62 11.70
N ALA A 582 -13.96 -5.77 11.27
CA ALA A 582 -14.36 -6.49 10.07
C ALA A 582 -14.58 -7.97 10.41
N LYS A 583 -15.56 -8.60 9.76
CA LYS A 583 -15.90 -10.02 9.95
C LYS A 583 -14.90 -10.95 9.28
N ASP A 584 -14.43 -10.59 8.10
CA ASP A 584 -13.44 -11.35 7.33
C ASP A 584 -12.61 -10.42 6.41
N ALA A 585 -11.68 -11.02 5.67
CA ALA A 585 -10.74 -10.32 4.77
C ALA A 585 -11.40 -9.54 3.62
N GLY A 586 -12.64 -9.89 3.26
CA GLY A 586 -13.44 -9.29 2.20
C GLY A 586 -14.55 -8.37 2.70
N ASP A 587 -14.71 -8.20 4.01
CA ASP A 587 -15.80 -7.44 4.62
C ASP A 587 -15.68 -5.93 4.34
N ALA A 588 -16.33 -5.51 3.27
CA ALA A 588 -16.52 -4.11 2.90
C ALA A 588 -17.88 -3.95 2.20
N PRO A 589 -18.64 -2.89 2.50
CA PRO A 589 -19.85 -2.57 1.75
C PRO A 589 -19.54 -2.40 0.25
N PRO A 590 -20.47 -2.74 -0.66
CA PRO A 590 -20.31 -2.50 -2.09
C PRO A 590 -19.95 -1.03 -2.37
N GLY A 591 -18.85 -0.79 -3.08
CA GLY A 591 -18.32 0.55 -3.34
C GLY A 591 -17.77 1.31 -2.11
N GLY A 592 -17.89 0.75 -0.91
CA GLY A 592 -17.58 1.40 0.37
C GLY A 592 -16.27 0.93 1.01
N GLN A 593 -15.24 0.61 0.22
CA GLN A 593 -13.95 0.09 0.74
C GLN A 593 -13.37 0.95 1.87
N ALA A 594 -13.47 2.28 1.78
CA ALA A 594 -12.96 3.18 2.80
C ALA A 594 -13.72 3.13 4.14
N SER A 595 -14.98 2.69 4.14
CA SER A 595 -15.80 2.68 5.36
C SER A 595 -15.28 1.75 6.46
N VAL A 596 -14.50 0.72 6.08
CA VAL A 596 -13.81 -0.21 6.98
C VAL A 596 -12.93 0.53 8.00
N PHE A 597 -12.40 1.70 7.64
CA PHE A 597 -11.49 2.47 8.50
C PHE A 597 -12.18 3.51 9.39
N GLU A 598 -13.47 3.79 9.22
CA GLU A 598 -14.12 4.92 9.91
C GLU A 598 -14.17 4.72 11.43
N SER A 599 -14.64 3.55 11.89
CA SER A 599 -14.65 3.22 13.32
C SER A 599 -13.23 3.15 13.91
N PRO A 600 -12.25 2.44 13.30
CA PRO A 600 -10.85 2.46 13.76
C PRO A 600 -10.27 3.87 13.90
N ARG A 601 -10.54 4.77 12.94
CA ARG A 601 -10.04 6.16 12.95
C ARG A 601 -10.68 6.98 14.06
N ALA A 602 -11.98 6.88 14.24
CA ALA A 602 -12.69 7.60 15.28
C ALA A 602 -12.15 7.22 16.68
N GLU A 603 -11.96 5.93 16.92
CA GLU A 603 -11.39 5.42 18.17
C GLU A 603 -9.93 5.84 18.36
N MET A 604 -9.09 5.79 17.31
CA MET A 604 -7.70 6.24 17.36
C MET A 604 -7.60 7.74 17.74
N ARG A 605 -8.50 8.60 17.24
CA ARG A 605 -8.53 10.02 17.64
C ARG A 605 -8.86 10.20 19.12
N ALA A 606 -9.73 9.36 19.67
CA ALA A 606 -10.03 9.37 21.10
C ALA A 606 -8.79 8.94 21.91
N LEU A 607 -8.09 7.88 21.49
CA LEU A 607 -6.84 7.42 22.12
C LEU A 607 -5.72 8.48 22.06
N LEU A 608 -5.58 9.19 20.94
CA LEU A 608 -4.63 10.31 20.82
C LEU A 608 -4.98 11.46 21.75
N THR A 609 -6.27 11.73 21.97
CA THR A 609 -6.71 12.77 22.90
C THR A 609 -6.33 12.40 24.34
N LEU A 610 -6.54 11.14 24.73
CA LEU A 610 -6.19 10.62 26.06
C LEU A 610 -4.67 10.55 26.29
N THR A 611 -3.89 10.17 25.30
CA THR A 611 -2.42 10.16 25.46
C THR A 611 -1.82 11.55 25.46
N ARG A 612 -2.43 12.51 24.75
CA ARG A 612 -1.98 13.91 24.78
C ARG A 612 -2.10 14.52 26.18
N SER A 613 -3.12 14.16 26.97
CA SER A 613 -3.24 14.64 28.36
C SER A 613 -2.18 14.05 29.30
N LEU A 614 -1.52 12.95 28.93
CA LEU A 614 -0.37 12.45 29.68
C LEU A 614 0.89 13.30 29.44
N ILE A 615 0.99 13.96 28.28
CA ILE A 615 2.16 14.78 27.93
C ILE A 615 1.99 16.24 28.32
N VAL A 616 0.86 16.81 27.94
CA VAL A 616 0.52 18.19 28.26
C VAL A 616 -0.15 18.16 29.62
N ILE A 617 0.63 18.49 30.64
CA ILE A 617 0.15 18.67 32.01
C ILE A 617 -1.14 19.49 31.99
N ASP A 618 -2.22 18.97 32.57
CA ASP A 618 -3.38 19.79 32.91
C ASP A 618 -2.95 20.78 34.00
N TRP A 619 -2.62 21.99 33.57
CA TRP A 619 -2.15 23.06 34.46
C TRP A 619 -3.15 23.34 35.60
N ARG A 620 -4.44 23.08 35.37
CA ARG A 620 -5.49 23.28 36.37
C ARG A 620 -5.40 22.20 37.44
N GLN A 621 -5.29 20.93 37.01
CA GLN A 621 -5.16 19.79 37.92
C GLN A 621 -3.84 19.88 38.72
N ASN A 622 -2.73 20.29 38.10
CA ASN A 622 -1.48 20.53 38.81
C ASN A 622 -1.55 21.73 39.77
N ARG A 623 -2.29 22.80 39.44
CA ARG A 623 -2.55 23.88 40.42
C ARG A 623 -3.36 23.39 41.60
N GLU A 624 -4.33 22.50 41.38
CA GLU A 624 -5.15 21.91 42.43
C GLU A 624 -4.33 20.97 43.33
N VAL A 625 -3.54 20.07 42.76
CA VAL A 625 -2.61 19.19 43.50
C VAL A 625 -1.56 20.02 44.23
N ALA A 626 -0.92 21.00 43.59
CA ALA A 626 0.04 21.88 44.24
C ALA A 626 -0.60 22.75 45.34
N ARG A 627 -1.90 23.10 45.21
CA ARG A 627 -2.65 23.78 46.27
C ARG A 627 -2.93 22.81 47.43
N ALA A 628 -3.30 21.56 47.15
CA ALA A 628 -3.53 20.51 48.15
C ALA A 628 -2.25 20.14 48.92
N ILE A 629 -1.12 19.98 48.22
CA ILE A 629 0.20 19.75 48.82
C ILE A 629 0.59 20.95 49.69
N ARG A 630 0.41 22.19 49.20
CA ARG A 630 0.70 23.39 49.99
C ARG A 630 -0.20 23.52 51.21
N SER A 631 -1.49 23.16 51.12
CA SER A 631 -2.37 23.16 52.30
C SER A 631 -1.98 22.11 53.32
N PHE A 632 -1.51 20.94 52.88
CA PHE A 632 -0.97 19.91 53.79
C PHE A 632 0.36 20.33 54.43
N ALA A 633 1.27 20.90 53.63
CA ALA A 633 2.60 21.31 54.09
C ALA A 633 2.57 22.57 54.98
N ALA A 634 1.56 23.43 54.83
CA ALA A 634 1.37 24.63 55.66
C ALA A 634 0.74 24.34 57.03
N GLY A 635 0.50 23.07 57.38
CA GLY A 635 -0.10 22.65 58.63
C GLY A 635 -1.63 22.75 58.59
N GLY A 636 -2.26 21.63 58.26
CA GLY A 636 -3.61 21.32 58.74
C GLY A 636 -3.56 20.87 60.19
#